data_AF-A0AAU2HZD2-F1
#
_entry.id   AF-A0AAU2HZD2-F1
#
_cell.length_a   1.000
_cell.length_b   1.000
_cell.length_c   1.000
_cell.angle_alpha   90.00
_cell.angle_beta   90.00
_cell.angle_gamma   90.00
#
_symmetry.space_group_name_H-M   'P 1'
#
loop_
_entity.id
_entity.type
_entity.pdbx_description
1 polymer ?
#
loop_
_entity_poly.entity_id
_entity_poly.type
_entity_poly.pdbx_seq_one_letter_code
_entity_poly.pdbx_strand_id
1 'polypeptide(L)'
;MRIPRPSIRGLMASALLACIALPGTVSAAAATPDAGSSDAKSSVVVGSTAVPKPDHVVMVMMENKGYDDILRNPSTRPEDQMPYIKSLEAQGASFTNSYGVTHPSLPNYYALLSASDIVKTSDWPAPQSVDTDNLPNQLTTHGYSFANYANQGLPTQWLRYKNIPGVPGNLNPMDKRQEEFPTTPDGFAKLPTVSFYVGNGQQSMHDGSLAQGDAFVKNTFDSYIQWAKTHNSLFVLTWDEDDFTPANHIPTIMVGPMARAGEYDQKINHYNVLRTLLDMYGLDHINHTADADISTITDVWDTSKTARLRGMAGRCLENHQTNPAEPGALGLWHCEAAANQQWIRHADGTIRQSDKCLTATSTANGTGTGLADCDGTPAQTWQPKADGSLLNPASDHCLTVPGSDIANGTPAELRNCDGKLHQRWEVPGFMGVHHSLTVDTPPVFRPGSAVTVTTTYTNDSSPAALSDASVSLTVPSGWTAEATSPTTFTTVKPDQSVKTTWAVTAPSDAKPSAYTLSAQATYKNAKSTDKGTGTTFHPAIVPQKQMRVVEVDSEETVGEDGRAANVLDGNPATFWHTRWSGGADPLPHHIVLDLGEELEATGLRYLPRHQSANGRIAGYEVWVSTDRTAWTKVTTGTFANTTVEQTITLNGTPARYLKLVATSSHAGPYTTAAELNVTRAVR
;
A
#
# COMPACT_ATOMS: atom_id res chain seq x y z
N MET A 1 -27.66 -34.69 -58.38
CA MET A 1 -26.94 -34.61 -59.67
C MET A 1 -27.73 -33.72 -60.63
N ARG A 2 -27.51 -32.40 -60.62
CA ARG A 2 -28.05 -31.44 -61.61
C ARG A 2 -27.18 -30.17 -61.59
N ILE A 3 -26.60 -29.87 -62.74
CA ILE A 3 -25.95 -28.64 -63.25
C ILE A 3 -26.41 -28.63 -64.75
N PRO A 4 -26.65 -27.51 -65.51
CA PRO A 4 -25.87 -26.23 -65.59
C PRO A 4 -26.65 -24.90 -65.78
N ARG A 5 -26.11 -23.74 -65.31
CA ARG A 5 -25.44 -22.59 -66.03
C ARG A 5 -26.34 -21.33 -66.23
N PRO A 6 -25.84 -20.11 -66.55
CA PRO A 6 -24.44 -19.59 -66.60
C PRO A 6 -24.20 -18.17 -65.99
N SER A 7 -22.92 -17.84 -65.92
CA SER A 7 -22.23 -16.55 -65.69
C SER A 7 -22.26 -15.57 -66.88
N ILE A 8 -22.06 -14.27 -66.63
CA ILE A 8 -21.53 -13.29 -67.61
C ILE A 8 -20.39 -12.45 -66.98
N ARG A 9 -19.17 -12.67 -67.53
CA ARG A 9 -18.09 -11.76 -67.98
C ARG A 9 -17.62 -10.59 -67.06
N GLY A 10 -16.33 -10.28 -66.94
CA GLY A 10 -15.15 -10.73 -67.70
C GLY A 10 -13.84 -10.12 -67.16
N LEU A 11 -12.73 -10.72 -67.60
CA LEU A 11 -11.33 -10.37 -67.32
C LEU A 11 -10.87 -9.07 -68.01
N MET A 12 -9.85 -8.42 -67.42
CA MET A 12 -8.57 -7.93 -68.00
C MET A 12 -8.05 -6.77 -67.12
N ALA A 13 -6.76 -6.47 -66.93
CA ALA A 13 -5.47 -7.12 -67.14
C ALA A 13 -4.42 -6.27 -66.38
N SER A 14 -3.24 -6.87 -66.19
CA SER A 14 -2.08 -6.47 -65.39
C SER A 14 -1.38 -5.13 -65.73
N ALA A 15 -0.95 -4.46 -64.66
CA ALA A 15 0.34 -3.82 -64.36
C ALA A 15 1.26 -3.23 -65.47
N LEU A 16 1.72 -1.98 -65.27
CA LEU A 16 3.13 -1.56 -65.07
C LEU A 16 3.23 -0.02 -65.05
N LEU A 17 3.94 0.59 -64.06
CA LEU A 17 5.18 1.39 -64.21
C LEU A 17 5.45 2.24 -62.95
N ALA A 18 6.73 2.27 -62.55
CA ALA A 18 7.30 2.94 -61.38
C ALA A 18 7.66 4.43 -61.64
N CYS A 19 7.80 5.24 -60.57
CA CYS A 19 9.02 5.99 -60.19
C CYS A 19 8.79 7.30 -59.38
N ILE A 20 9.55 7.43 -58.28
CA ILE A 20 10.30 8.61 -57.75
C ILE A 20 9.54 9.75 -57.01
N ALA A 21 9.57 9.66 -55.68
CA ALA A 21 10.11 10.57 -54.63
C ALA A 21 9.95 12.13 -54.58
N LEU A 22 9.66 12.58 -53.33
CA LEU A 22 9.99 13.85 -52.60
C LEU A 22 9.00 15.06 -52.68
N PRO A 23 9.01 16.01 -51.70
CA PRO A 23 8.31 15.92 -50.41
C PRO A 23 7.42 17.16 -50.12
N GLY A 24 6.42 17.05 -49.22
CA GLY A 24 5.53 18.17 -48.91
C GLY A 24 4.98 18.13 -47.49
N THR A 25 5.60 18.94 -46.63
CA THR A 25 5.13 19.53 -45.36
C THR A 25 3.69 19.23 -44.93
N VAL A 26 3.55 18.59 -43.76
CA VAL A 26 2.27 18.45 -43.04
C VAL A 26 2.11 19.65 -42.09
N SER A 27 1.03 20.42 -42.28
CA SER A 27 0.42 21.24 -41.24
C SER A 27 -0.87 20.53 -40.83
N ALA A 28 -0.92 20.01 -39.61
CA ALA A 28 -2.05 19.26 -39.09
C ALA A 28 -3.07 20.22 -38.47
N ALA A 29 -4.27 20.25 -39.03
CA ALA A 29 -5.47 20.76 -38.37
C ALA A 29 -6.41 19.58 -38.06
N ALA A 30 -6.98 19.66 -36.87
CA ALA A 30 -7.84 18.72 -36.17
C ALA A 30 -8.88 17.98 -37.02
N ALA A 31 -9.04 16.68 -36.73
CA ALA A 31 -10.29 15.96 -36.90
C ALA A 31 -10.46 14.96 -35.74
N THR A 32 -11.59 15.10 -35.05
CA THR A 32 -12.15 14.18 -34.05
C THR A 32 -12.43 12.81 -34.64
N PRO A 33 -12.26 11.70 -33.90
CA PRO A 33 -12.89 10.44 -34.26
C PRO A 33 -14.15 10.18 -33.43
N ASP A 34 -15.24 9.97 -34.15
CA ASP A 34 -16.45 9.28 -33.71
C ASP A 34 -16.22 7.75 -33.72
N ALA A 35 -17.08 7.06 -32.97
CA ALA A 35 -16.99 5.67 -32.55
C ALA A 35 -16.98 4.64 -33.71
N GLY A 36 -16.14 3.60 -33.53
CA GLY A 36 -16.11 2.41 -34.38
C GLY A 36 -15.53 1.23 -33.61
N SER A 37 -16.42 0.39 -33.10
CA SER A 37 -16.14 -0.90 -32.46
C SER A 37 -15.26 -1.80 -33.35
N SER A 38 -14.17 -2.31 -32.79
CA SER A 38 -13.66 -3.64 -33.11
C SER A 38 -13.14 -4.28 -31.83
N ASP A 39 -13.80 -5.38 -31.46
CA ASP A 39 -13.51 -6.23 -30.32
C ASP A 39 -12.05 -6.69 -30.29
N ALA A 40 -11.32 -6.24 -29.28
CA ALA A 40 -10.17 -6.94 -28.75
C ALA A 40 -10.33 -7.02 -27.24
N LYS A 41 -10.98 -8.10 -26.78
CA LYS A 41 -11.05 -8.51 -25.38
C LYS A 41 -9.62 -8.62 -24.84
N SER A 42 -9.14 -7.59 -24.15
CA SER A 42 -7.98 -7.68 -23.24
C SER A 42 -8.50 -7.73 -21.82
N SER A 43 -8.74 -8.95 -21.39
CA SER A 43 -8.91 -9.38 -20.02
C SER A 43 -7.61 -9.18 -19.24
N VAL A 44 -7.60 -8.30 -18.23
CA VAL A 44 -6.53 -8.23 -17.21
C VAL A 44 -7.20 -7.82 -15.88
N VAL A 45 -7.69 -8.79 -15.09
CA VAL A 45 -7.02 -9.52 -13.99
C VAL A 45 -7.02 -8.70 -12.69
N VAL A 46 -7.85 -9.19 -11.76
CA VAL A 46 -8.17 -8.71 -10.41
C VAL A 46 -7.16 -9.28 -9.41
N GLY A 47 -6.73 -8.52 -8.40
CA GLY A 47 -6.11 -9.09 -7.18
C GLY A 47 -6.53 -8.27 -5.97
N SER A 48 -6.60 -8.74 -4.73
CA SER A 48 -6.68 -10.04 -4.03
C SER A 48 -6.52 -9.72 -2.53
N THR A 49 -7.61 -9.76 -1.75
CA THR A 49 -7.55 -9.76 -0.27
C THR A 49 -6.46 -10.72 0.22
N ALA A 50 -5.54 -10.26 1.09
CA ALA A 50 -4.34 -11.04 1.43
C ALA A 50 -4.71 -12.36 2.13
N VAL A 51 -4.53 -13.46 1.42
CA VAL A 51 -4.60 -14.83 1.92
C VAL A 51 -3.22 -15.29 2.41
N PRO A 52 -3.12 -16.13 3.45
CA PRO A 52 -1.85 -16.61 3.97
C PRO A 52 -1.16 -17.54 2.96
N LYS A 53 0.15 -17.75 3.10
CA LYS A 53 0.91 -18.72 2.30
C LYS A 53 1.57 -19.76 3.22
N PRO A 54 0.85 -20.83 3.59
CA PRO A 54 1.42 -21.91 4.39
C PRO A 54 2.59 -22.58 3.65
N ASP A 55 3.58 -23.08 4.39
CA ASP A 55 4.66 -23.92 3.85
C ASP A 55 4.13 -25.31 3.48
N HIS A 56 3.16 -25.80 4.27
CA HIS A 56 2.48 -27.08 4.06
C HIS A 56 0.97 -26.94 4.26
N VAL A 57 0.20 -27.41 3.29
CA VAL A 57 -1.26 -27.61 3.41
C VAL A 57 -1.54 -29.11 3.33
N VAL A 58 -2.21 -29.66 4.34
CA VAL A 58 -2.75 -31.03 4.28
C VAL A 58 -4.27 -30.93 4.14
N MET A 59 -4.76 -31.36 2.99
CA MET A 59 -6.18 -31.37 2.64
C MET A 59 -6.69 -32.81 2.67
N VAL A 60 -7.71 -33.07 3.49
CA VAL A 60 -8.36 -34.37 3.64
C VAL A 60 -9.78 -34.28 3.10
N MET A 61 -10.09 -35.14 2.13
CA MET A 61 -11.45 -35.32 1.60
C MET A 61 -12.07 -36.57 2.24
N MET A 62 -13.23 -36.38 2.87
CA MET A 62 -14.10 -37.44 3.40
C MET A 62 -15.28 -37.67 2.46
N GLU A 63 -16.04 -38.74 2.69
CA GLU A 63 -17.08 -39.22 1.77
C GLU A 63 -18.48 -39.11 2.39
N ASN A 64 -19.44 -38.63 1.59
CA ASN A 64 -20.88 -38.85 1.73
C ASN A 64 -21.46 -38.59 3.14
N LYS A 65 -21.38 -37.36 3.70
CA LYS A 65 -22.06 -37.03 4.97
C LYS A 65 -22.45 -35.56 5.07
N GLY A 66 -23.64 -35.30 5.61
CA GLY A 66 -24.15 -33.95 5.82
C GLY A 66 -23.50 -33.21 6.99
N TYR A 67 -23.46 -31.87 6.90
CA TYR A 67 -23.00 -30.97 7.97
C TYR A 67 -23.67 -31.29 9.32
N ASP A 68 -24.98 -31.49 9.31
CA ASP A 68 -25.74 -31.77 10.53
C ASP A 68 -25.43 -33.16 11.09
N ASP A 69 -25.12 -34.14 10.25
CA ASP A 69 -24.73 -35.48 10.70
C ASP A 69 -23.34 -35.47 11.34
N ILE A 70 -22.48 -34.53 10.99
CA ILE A 70 -21.11 -34.42 11.52
C ILE A 70 -21.02 -33.44 12.69
N LEU A 71 -21.30 -32.16 12.45
CA LEU A 71 -21.01 -31.06 13.39
C LEU A 71 -22.20 -30.69 14.27
N ARG A 72 -23.44 -30.93 13.81
CA ARG A 72 -24.65 -30.69 14.62
C ARG A 72 -25.35 -31.97 15.08
N ASN A 73 -24.66 -33.11 14.96
CA ASN A 73 -25.26 -34.43 15.17
C ASN A 73 -26.01 -34.50 16.50
N PRO A 74 -27.35 -34.67 16.48
CA PRO A 74 -28.16 -34.71 17.70
C PRO A 74 -28.17 -36.10 18.36
N SER A 75 -27.53 -37.11 17.75
CA SER A 75 -27.50 -38.47 18.28
C SER A 75 -26.79 -38.50 19.63
N THR A 76 -27.44 -39.18 20.58
CA THR A 76 -26.90 -39.43 21.92
C THR A 76 -26.20 -40.78 22.01
N ARG A 77 -26.25 -41.60 20.95
CA ARG A 77 -25.58 -42.91 20.90
C ARG A 77 -24.07 -42.73 20.80
N PRO A 78 -23.27 -43.35 21.67
CA PRO A 78 -21.81 -43.19 21.66
C PRO A 78 -21.14 -43.52 20.31
N GLU A 79 -21.66 -44.50 19.57
CA GLU A 79 -21.16 -44.93 18.27
C GLU A 79 -21.42 -43.94 17.12
N ASP A 80 -22.36 -43.01 17.31
CA ASP A 80 -22.68 -41.96 16.34
C ASP A 80 -21.99 -40.63 16.70
N GLN A 81 -21.33 -40.55 17.86
CA GLN A 81 -20.64 -39.33 18.30
C GLN A 81 -19.25 -39.23 17.65
N MET A 82 -18.88 -38.01 17.27
CA MET A 82 -17.58 -37.68 16.66
C MET A 82 -16.87 -36.58 17.47
N PRO A 83 -16.45 -36.89 18.70
CA PRO A 83 -15.91 -35.89 19.61
C PRO A 83 -14.64 -35.24 19.09
N TYR A 84 -13.81 -35.94 18.32
CA TYR A 84 -12.55 -35.37 17.84
C TYR A 84 -12.77 -34.37 16.71
N ILE A 85 -13.53 -34.73 15.66
CA ILE A 85 -13.86 -33.82 14.55
C ILE A 85 -14.62 -32.60 15.08
N LYS A 86 -15.61 -32.78 15.96
CA LYS A 86 -16.30 -31.65 16.62
C LYS A 86 -15.34 -30.76 17.41
N SER A 87 -14.33 -31.33 18.05
CA SER A 87 -13.33 -30.52 18.77
C SER A 87 -12.55 -29.58 17.85
N LEU A 88 -12.43 -29.89 16.56
CA LEU A 88 -11.72 -29.04 15.59
C LEU A 88 -12.43 -27.71 15.33
N GLU A 89 -13.76 -27.63 15.53
CA GLU A 89 -14.52 -26.38 15.39
C GLU A 89 -14.04 -25.29 16.36
N ALA A 90 -13.62 -25.68 17.56
CA ALA A 90 -13.06 -24.75 18.54
C ALA A 90 -11.58 -24.41 18.28
N GLN A 91 -10.92 -25.11 17.34
CA GLN A 91 -9.48 -25.02 17.10
C GLN A 91 -9.13 -24.24 15.82
N GLY A 92 -10.11 -23.99 14.94
CA GLY A 92 -9.91 -23.32 13.67
C GLY A 92 -11.21 -22.75 13.10
N ALA A 93 -11.20 -22.41 11.82
CA ALA A 93 -12.36 -21.86 11.14
C ALA A 93 -13.29 -22.99 10.70
N SER A 94 -14.52 -23.01 11.21
CA SER A 94 -15.59 -23.93 10.83
C SER A 94 -16.62 -23.20 9.96
N PHE A 95 -16.95 -23.73 8.78
CA PHE A 95 -17.89 -23.08 7.86
C PHE A 95 -19.29 -23.68 8.01
N THR A 96 -20.26 -22.85 8.37
CA THR A 96 -21.65 -23.27 8.62
C THR A 96 -22.52 -23.27 7.37
N ASN A 97 -22.00 -22.79 6.23
CA ASN A 97 -22.69 -22.71 4.93
C ASN A 97 -21.77 -23.24 3.81
N SER A 98 -21.22 -24.45 3.99
CA SER A 98 -20.35 -25.11 3.00
C SER A 98 -21.11 -26.18 2.23
N TYR A 99 -20.98 -26.21 0.90
CA TYR A 99 -21.79 -27.09 0.05
C TYR A 99 -20.96 -27.92 -0.93
N GLY A 100 -21.35 -29.18 -1.13
CA GLY A 100 -20.90 -29.96 -2.27
C GLY A 100 -21.42 -29.33 -3.57
N VAL A 101 -20.71 -29.57 -4.68
CA VAL A 101 -21.05 -28.96 -5.96
C VAL A 101 -22.19 -29.70 -6.67
N THR A 102 -22.19 -31.03 -6.58
CA THR A 102 -23.21 -31.87 -7.21
C THR A 102 -23.28 -33.23 -6.53
N HIS A 103 -24.17 -34.08 -7.03
CA HIS A 103 -24.09 -35.53 -6.87
C HIS A 103 -23.81 -36.21 -8.21
N PRO A 104 -23.08 -37.33 -8.26
CA PRO A 104 -22.46 -38.08 -7.15
C PRO A 104 -21.02 -37.61 -6.81
N SER A 105 -20.32 -38.35 -5.93
CA SER A 105 -18.97 -38.11 -5.39
C SER A 105 -17.90 -37.65 -6.38
N LEU A 106 -17.66 -38.40 -7.47
CA LEU A 106 -16.53 -38.20 -8.38
C LEU A 106 -16.44 -36.77 -8.96
N PRO A 107 -17.53 -36.19 -9.49
CA PRO A 107 -17.58 -34.76 -9.83
C PRO A 107 -17.02 -33.81 -8.78
N ASN A 108 -17.25 -34.05 -7.48
CA ASN A 108 -16.80 -33.15 -6.41
C ASN A 108 -15.29 -33.19 -6.20
N TYR A 109 -14.63 -34.33 -6.43
CA TYR A 109 -13.16 -34.38 -6.45
C TYR A 109 -12.57 -33.55 -7.59
N TYR A 110 -13.15 -33.63 -8.79
CA TYR A 110 -12.77 -32.77 -9.91
C TYR A 110 -13.10 -31.30 -9.63
N ALA A 111 -14.17 -31.02 -8.90
CA ALA A 111 -14.50 -29.69 -8.45
C ALA A 111 -13.43 -29.12 -7.50
N LEU A 112 -12.98 -29.89 -6.50
CA LEU A 112 -11.99 -29.42 -5.53
C LEU A 112 -10.57 -29.32 -6.09
N LEU A 113 -10.18 -30.18 -7.04
CA LEU A 113 -8.80 -30.23 -7.54
C LEU A 113 -8.59 -29.50 -8.87
N SER A 114 -9.66 -29.29 -9.63
CA SER A 114 -9.59 -28.61 -10.93
C SER A 114 -10.66 -27.54 -11.12
N ALA A 115 -11.67 -27.44 -10.26
CA ALA A 115 -12.87 -26.63 -10.52
C ALA A 115 -13.51 -26.93 -11.88
N SER A 116 -13.36 -28.17 -12.35
CA SER A 116 -13.89 -28.60 -13.63
C SER A 116 -15.21 -29.32 -13.42
N ASP A 117 -16.18 -28.96 -14.24
CA ASP A 117 -17.45 -29.65 -14.37
C ASP A 117 -17.40 -30.72 -15.49
N ILE A 118 -16.23 -31.16 -15.94
CA ILE A 118 -16.12 -32.12 -17.07
C ILE A 118 -16.75 -33.49 -16.75
N VAL A 119 -16.79 -33.85 -15.47
CA VAL A 119 -17.48 -35.04 -14.95
C VAL A 119 -18.71 -34.56 -14.20
N LYS A 120 -19.92 -34.78 -14.74
CA LYS A 120 -21.17 -34.17 -14.21
C LYS A 120 -22.16 -35.13 -13.56
N THR A 121 -22.21 -36.40 -13.96
CA THR A 121 -23.42 -37.21 -13.73
C THR A 121 -23.18 -38.65 -13.29
N SER A 122 -21.95 -39.09 -13.09
CA SER A 122 -21.66 -40.49 -12.73
C SER A 122 -20.26 -40.68 -12.16
N ASP A 123 -20.13 -41.55 -11.15
CA ASP A 123 -18.82 -42.07 -10.71
C ASP A 123 -18.24 -43.11 -11.67
N TRP A 124 -19.10 -43.68 -12.53
CA TRP A 124 -18.73 -44.79 -13.39
C TRP A 124 -19.31 -44.71 -14.81
N PRO A 125 -18.52 -45.03 -15.86
CA PRO A 125 -17.08 -45.29 -15.80
C PRO A 125 -16.29 -44.00 -15.56
N ALA A 126 -15.32 -44.05 -14.65
CA ALA A 126 -14.43 -42.91 -14.46
C ALA A 126 -13.61 -42.64 -15.75
N PRO A 127 -13.37 -41.37 -16.11
CA PRO A 127 -12.57 -41.03 -17.28
C PRO A 127 -11.16 -41.63 -17.21
N GLN A 128 -10.64 -42.12 -18.34
CA GLN A 128 -9.25 -42.63 -18.38
C GLN A 128 -8.21 -41.53 -18.13
N SER A 129 -8.49 -40.32 -18.59
CA SER A 129 -7.78 -39.08 -18.26
C SER A 129 -8.63 -37.90 -18.72
N VAL A 130 -8.64 -36.80 -17.96
CA VAL A 130 -9.26 -35.54 -18.39
C VAL A 130 -8.20 -34.53 -18.84
N ASP A 131 -8.52 -33.78 -19.89
CA ASP A 131 -7.67 -32.71 -20.43
C ASP A 131 -8.16 -31.38 -19.84
N THR A 132 -7.89 -31.18 -18.55
CA THR A 132 -8.18 -29.94 -17.84
C THR A 132 -7.04 -29.61 -16.88
N ASP A 133 -6.83 -28.32 -16.67
CA ASP A 133 -5.86 -27.86 -15.70
C ASP A 133 -6.33 -28.15 -14.27
N ASN A 134 -5.38 -28.26 -13.34
CA ASN A 134 -5.60 -28.75 -11.99
C ASN A 134 -4.55 -28.20 -11.02
N LEU A 135 -4.88 -28.19 -9.74
CA LEU A 135 -4.00 -27.71 -8.66
C LEU A 135 -2.61 -28.38 -8.66
N PRO A 136 -2.46 -29.71 -8.80
CA PRO A 136 -1.15 -30.35 -8.89
C PRO A 136 -0.28 -29.81 -10.03
N ASN A 137 -0.88 -29.59 -11.21
CA ASN A 137 -0.20 -29.01 -12.36
C ASN A 137 0.23 -27.57 -12.06
N GLN A 138 -0.71 -26.72 -11.64
CA GLN A 138 -0.46 -25.31 -11.27
C GLN A 138 0.66 -25.17 -10.23
N LEU A 139 0.66 -26.00 -9.19
CA LEU A 139 1.73 -25.98 -8.19
C LEU A 139 3.09 -26.35 -8.81
N THR A 140 3.15 -27.45 -9.56
CA THR A 140 4.41 -28.00 -10.06
C THR A 140 5.05 -27.11 -11.13
N THR A 141 4.26 -26.53 -12.03
CA THR A 141 4.76 -25.63 -13.07
C THR A 141 5.25 -24.29 -12.49
N HIS A 142 4.77 -23.90 -11.31
CA HIS A 142 5.18 -22.70 -10.58
C HIS A 142 6.22 -22.98 -9.47
N GLY A 143 6.85 -24.16 -9.47
CA GLY A 143 7.96 -24.49 -8.57
C GLY A 143 7.56 -24.91 -7.16
N TYR A 144 6.27 -25.13 -6.91
CA TYR A 144 5.75 -25.73 -5.69
C TYR A 144 5.63 -27.25 -5.82
N SER A 145 5.45 -27.93 -4.69
CA SER A 145 5.37 -29.39 -4.65
C SER A 145 3.97 -29.87 -4.27
N PHE A 146 3.58 -31.01 -4.84
CA PHE A 146 2.31 -31.67 -4.56
C PHE A 146 2.53 -33.16 -4.30
N ALA A 147 1.79 -33.74 -3.36
CA ALA A 147 1.67 -35.20 -3.27
C ALA A 147 0.23 -35.64 -2.99
N ASN A 148 -0.12 -36.79 -3.57
CA ASN A 148 -1.36 -37.49 -3.33
C ASN A 148 -1.10 -38.70 -2.42
N TYR A 149 -1.80 -38.74 -1.29
CA TYR A 149 -1.84 -39.85 -0.36
C TYR A 149 -3.22 -40.50 -0.47
N ALA A 150 -3.31 -41.63 -1.17
CA ALA A 150 -4.57 -42.35 -1.30
C ALA A 150 -4.37 -43.80 -0.88
N ASN A 151 -5.13 -44.23 0.13
CA ASN A 151 -5.10 -45.62 0.57
C ASN A 151 -5.90 -46.50 -0.40
N GLN A 152 -5.51 -47.76 -0.52
CA GLN A 152 -6.15 -48.76 -1.39
C GLN A 152 -7.66 -48.82 -1.07
N GLY A 153 -8.52 -48.38 -1.99
CA GLY A 153 -9.98 -48.43 -1.79
C GLY A 153 -10.76 -47.50 -2.69
N LEU A 154 -10.33 -46.25 -2.85
CA LEU A 154 -10.80 -45.40 -3.94
C LEU A 154 -9.91 -45.69 -5.13
N PRO A 155 -10.44 -46.13 -6.27
CA PRO A 155 -9.57 -46.51 -7.34
C PRO A 155 -9.05 -45.20 -7.93
N THR A 156 -7.79 -44.90 -7.66
CA THR A 156 -6.95 -43.88 -8.33
C THR A 156 -7.00 -43.84 -9.86
N GLN A 157 -7.77 -44.72 -10.50
CA GLN A 157 -8.28 -44.55 -11.85
C GLN A 157 -9.33 -43.43 -11.97
N TRP A 158 -9.88 -42.93 -10.87
CA TRP A 158 -10.93 -41.91 -10.81
C TRP A 158 -10.42 -40.51 -11.09
N LEU A 159 -9.24 -40.17 -10.58
CA LEU A 159 -8.62 -38.85 -10.71
C LEU A 159 -7.39 -38.92 -11.58
N ARG A 160 -7.63 -39.01 -12.89
CA ARG A 160 -6.57 -39.02 -13.89
C ARG A 160 -6.64 -37.75 -14.71
N TYR A 161 -5.56 -36.99 -14.65
CA TYR A 161 -5.37 -35.82 -15.47
C TYR A 161 -4.37 -36.13 -16.57
N LYS A 162 -4.46 -35.42 -17.69
CA LYS A 162 -3.44 -35.53 -18.74
C LYS A 162 -2.07 -35.10 -18.20
N ASN A 163 -1.02 -35.77 -18.67
CA ASN A 163 0.36 -35.45 -18.34
C ASN A 163 0.75 -34.02 -18.77
N ILE A 164 1.65 -33.41 -18.00
CA ILE A 164 2.01 -32.00 -18.14
C ILE A 164 3.12 -31.82 -19.19
N PRO A 165 2.83 -31.14 -20.32
CA PRO A 165 3.84 -30.89 -21.34
C PRO A 165 5.00 -30.03 -20.79
N GLY A 166 6.25 -30.45 -21.03
CA GLY A 166 7.43 -29.67 -20.65
C GLY A 166 7.95 -29.87 -19.22
N VAL A 167 7.28 -30.70 -18.39
CA VAL A 167 7.78 -31.06 -17.05
C VAL A 167 8.64 -32.33 -17.11
N PRO A 168 9.84 -32.36 -16.49
CA PRO A 168 10.70 -33.54 -16.45
C PRO A 168 9.97 -34.78 -15.89
N GLY A 169 9.93 -35.85 -16.67
CA GLY A 169 9.23 -37.10 -16.32
C GLY A 169 7.76 -37.17 -16.75
N ASN A 170 7.17 -36.07 -17.26
CA ASN A 170 5.86 -36.01 -17.92
C ASN A 170 4.75 -36.88 -17.28
N LEU A 171 4.63 -36.83 -15.94
CA LEU A 171 3.55 -37.48 -15.20
C LEU A 171 2.84 -36.42 -14.36
N ASN A 172 1.51 -36.45 -14.31
CA ASN A 172 0.78 -35.59 -13.39
C ASN A 172 1.10 -36.02 -11.94
N PRO A 173 1.41 -35.09 -11.02
CA PRO A 173 1.70 -35.43 -9.63
C PRO A 173 0.56 -36.16 -8.91
N MET A 174 -0.69 -35.99 -9.34
CA MET A 174 -1.84 -36.75 -8.84
C MET A 174 -1.70 -38.26 -9.08
N ASP A 175 -1.02 -38.67 -10.16
CA ASP A 175 -0.78 -40.07 -10.49
C ASP A 175 0.31 -40.70 -9.63
N LYS A 176 1.16 -39.89 -8.98
CA LYS A 176 2.24 -40.34 -8.10
C LYS A 176 1.76 -40.47 -6.67
N ARG A 177 1.23 -41.65 -6.35
CA ARG A 177 0.81 -41.99 -4.99
C ARG A 177 1.98 -42.13 -4.02
N GLN A 178 1.78 -41.58 -2.83
CA GLN A 178 2.56 -41.89 -1.65
C GLN A 178 1.82 -42.94 -0.82
N GLU A 179 2.55 -43.93 -0.31
CA GLU A 179 1.96 -45.06 0.42
C GLU A 179 1.64 -44.72 1.88
N GLU A 180 2.45 -43.86 2.52
CA GLU A 180 2.32 -43.56 3.95
C GLU A 180 2.41 -42.05 4.23
N PHE A 181 1.45 -41.54 4.99
CA PHE A 181 1.50 -40.16 5.50
C PHE A 181 2.45 -40.11 6.70
N PRO A 182 3.34 -39.10 6.79
CA PRO A 182 4.26 -38.97 7.91
C PRO A 182 3.53 -38.88 9.26
N THR A 183 4.16 -39.33 10.34
CA THR A 183 3.59 -39.29 11.70
C THR A 183 4.48 -38.56 12.71
N THR A 184 5.57 -37.96 12.24
CA THR A 184 6.58 -37.30 13.08
C THR A 184 6.83 -35.85 12.64
N PRO A 185 7.24 -34.94 13.54
CA PRO A 185 7.56 -33.55 13.20
C PRO A 185 8.57 -33.40 12.05
N ASP A 186 9.65 -34.19 12.05
CA ASP A 186 10.65 -34.18 10.98
C ASP A 186 10.07 -34.62 9.63
N GLY A 187 9.07 -35.50 9.67
CA GLY A 187 8.30 -35.90 8.49
C GLY A 187 7.36 -34.79 8.02
N PHE A 188 6.68 -34.11 8.94
CA PHE A 188 5.78 -32.99 8.63
C PHE A 188 6.53 -31.83 7.97
N ALA A 189 7.71 -31.47 8.47
CA ALA A 189 8.57 -30.43 7.90
C ALA A 189 9.10 -30.77 6.48
N LYS A 190 8.91 -32.00 6.00
CA LYS A 190 9.31 -32.47 4.66
C LYS A 190 8.11 -32.73 3.75
N LEU A 191 6.89 -32.44 4.21
CA LEU A 191 5.71 -32.56 3.37
C LEU A 191 5.84 -31.65 2.15
N PRO A 192 5.17 -31.96 1.03
CA PRO A 192 5.07 -31.02 -0.08
C PRO A 192 4.29 -29.76 0.33
N THR A 193 4.30 -28.76 -0.56
CA THR A 193 3.53 -27.52 -0.42
C THR A 193 2.04 -27.80 -0.21
N VAL A 194 1.47 -28.73 -1.00
CA VAL A 194 0.11 -29.24 -0.78
C VAL A 194 0.11 -30.77 -0.81
N SER A 195 -0.43 -31.37 0.24
CA SER A 195 -0.71 -32.81 0.36
C SER A 195 -2.21 -33.03 0.29
N PHE A 196 -2.67 -33.80 -0.68
CA PHE A 196 -4.06 -34.24 -0.76
C PHE A 196 -4.16 -35.67 -0.23
N TYR A 197 -5.07 -35.90 0.72
CA TYR A 197 -5.26 -37.20 1.34
C TYR A 197 -6.69 -37.69 1.14
N VAL A 198 -6.83 -38.95 0.72
CA VAL A 198 -8.11 -39.65 0.70
C VAL A 198 -8.00 -41.03 1.34
N GLY A 199 -8.88 -41.29 2.31
CA GLY A 199 -8.96 -42.59 2.97
C GLY A 199 -9.58 -43.68 2.08
N ASN A 200 -9.46 -44.94 2.51
CA ASN A 200 -10.30 -46.00 1.93
C ASN A 200 -11.77 -45.84 2.36
N GLY A 201 -12.70 -46.60 1.77
CA GLY A 201 -14.14 -46.47 2.03
C GLY A 201 -14.55 -46.59 3.51
N GLN A 202 -13.79 -47.32 4.34
CA GLN A 202 -14.03 -47.38 5.79
C GLN A 202 -13.53 -46.12 6.51
N GLN A 203 -12.37 -45.61 6.12
CA GLN A 203 -11.74 -44.42 6.70
C GLN A 203 -12.48 -43.13 6.33
N SER A 204 -12.99 -43.04 5.10
CA SER A 204 -13.66 -41.85 4.58
C SER A 204 -15.11 -41.70 5.03
N MET A 205 -15.69 -42.70 5.69
CA MET A 205 -17.12 -42.82 6.05
C MET A 205 -18.07 -43.20 4.91
N HIS A 206 -17.55 -43.60 3.74
CA HIS A 206 -18.39 -44.11 2.64
C HIS A 206 -19.08 -45.45 3.02
N ASP A 207 -18.27 -46.42 3.43
CA ASP A 207 -18.69 -47.75 3.90
C ASP A 207 -18.51 -47.92 5.42
N GLY A 208 -17.85 -46.95 6.06
CA GLY A 208 -17.52 -46.94 7.48
C GLY A 208 -18.49 -46.12 8.33
N SER A 209 -18.51 -46.40 9.63
CA SER A 209 -19.29 -45.64 10.61
C SER A 209 -18.67 -44.26 10.92
N LEU A 210 -19.50 -43.37 11.48
CA LEU A 210 -19.08 -42.07 11.98
C LEU A 210 -17.92 -42.17 13.00
N ALA A 211 -18.00 -43.12 13.93
CA ALA A 211 -16.92 -43.37 14.90
C ALA A 211 -15.61 -43.84 14.25
N GLN A 212 -15.67 -44.64 13.17
CA GLN A 212 -14.47 -45.06 12.44
C GLN A 212 -13.80 -43.88 11.73
N GLY A 213 -14.59 -42.99 11.11
CA GLY A 213 -14.04 -41.80 10.49
C GLY A 213 -13.47 -40.80 11.50
N ASP A 214 -14.13 -40.56 12.64
CA ASP A 214 -13.61 -39.71 13.72
C ASP A 214 -12.28 -40.23 14.27
N ALA A 215 -12.21 -41.54 14.55
CA ALA A 215 -11.00 -42.20 15.00
C ALA A 215 -9.89 -42.14 13.94
N PHE A 216 -10.24 -42.27 12.66
CA PHE A 216 -9.28 -42.15 11.56
C PHE A 216 -8.65 -40.75 11.50
N VAL A 217 -9.47 -39.68 11.53
CA VAL A 217 -8.95 -38.30 11.48
C VAL A 217 -8.05 -38.03 12.69
N LYS A 218 -8.49 -38.47 13.89
CA LYS A 218 -7.69 -38.35 15.11
C LYS A 218 -6.35 -39.06 15.01
N ASN A 219 -6.37 -40.35 14.72
CA ASN A 219 -5.18 -41.19 14.81
C ASN A 219 -4.15 -40.87 13.72
N THR A 220 -4.60 -40.34 12.57
CA THR A 220 -3.73 -40.06 11.43
C THR A 220 -3.22 -38.62 11.44
N PHE A 221 -4.08 -37.65 11.78
CA PHE A 221 -3.78 -36.24 11.55
C PHE A 221 -3.62 -35.39 12.81
N ASP A 222 -3.99 -35.84 14.02
CA ASP A 222 -3.87 -35.00 15.23
C ASP A 222 -2.43 -34.51 15.45
N SER A 223 -1.45 -35.40 15.32
CA SER A 223 -0.02 -35.02 15.42
C SER A 223 0.37 -33.91 14.43
N TYR A 224 -0.14 -33.97 13.20
CA TYR A 224 0.09 -32.91 12.21
C TYR A 224 -0.70 -31.65 12.56
N ILE A 225 -1.96 -31.75 12.98
CA ILE A 225 -2.81 -30.60 13.32
C ILE A 225 -2.20 -29.80 14.48
N GLN A 226 -1.74 -30.48 15.54
CA GLN A 226 -1.07 -29.81 16.66
C GLN A 226 0.27 -29.19 16.24
N TRP A 227 1.04 -29.89 15.40
CA TRP A 227 2.27 -29.34 14.83
C TRP A 227 1.98 -28.09 13.98
N ALA A 228 1.01 -28.17 13.07
CA ALA A 228 0.64 -27.12 12.14
C ALA A 228 0.26 -25.83 12.88
N LYS A 229 -0.49 -25.88 13.98
CA LYS A 229 -0.83 -24.70 14.81
C LYS A 229 0.35 -23.86 15.31
N THR A 230 1.55 -24.43 15.33
CA THR A 230 2.78 -23.75 15.79
C THR A 230 3.76 -23.47 14.66
N HIS A 231 3.44 -23.86 13.43
CA HIS A 231 4.27 -23.71 12.23
C HIS A 231 3.48 -23.00 11.14
N ASN A 232 4.13 -22.44 10.11
CA ASN A 232 3.41 -21.84 9.00
C ASN A 232 2.74 -22.94 8.14
N SER A 233 1.68 -23.57 8.63
CA SER A 233 1.07 -24.76 8.03
C SER A 233 -0.42 -24.85 8.32
N LEU A 234 -1.14 -25.49 7.42
CA LEU A 234 -2.60 -25.53 7.41
C LEU A 234 -3.10 -26.97 7.27
N PHE A 235 -4.16 -27.29 7.99
CA PHE A 235 -4.96 -28.50 7.84
C PHE A 235 -6.36 -28.11 7.34
N VAL A 236 -6.84 -28.79 6.30
CA VAL A 236 -8.18 -28.60 5.72
C VAL A 236 -8.90 -29.94 5.72
N LEU A 237 -10.08 -30.00 6.33
CA LEU A 237 -10.95 -31.17 6.34
C LEU A 237 -12.28 -30.80 5.69
N THR A 238 -12.70 -31.56 4.67
CA THR A 238 -13.98 -31.35 3.97
C THR A 238 -14.56 -32.68 3.48
N TRP A 239 -15.81 -32.66 3.00
CA TRP A 239 -16.51 -33.81 2.43
C TRP A 239 -16.85 -33.54 0.97
N ASP A 240 -16.85 -34.57 0.14
CA ASP A 240 -17.19 -34.45 -1.26
C ASP A 240 -18.65 -34.03 -1.49
N GLU A 241 -19.58 -34.66 -0.80
CA GLU A 241 -21.03 -34.44 -0.85
C GLU A 241 -21.74 -34.89 0.45
N ASP A 242 -23.00 -34.48 0.62
CA ASP A 242 -23.87 -35.07 1.64
C ASP A 242 -24.57 -36.35 1.15
N ASP A 243 -25.38 -36.99 2.00
CA ASP A 243 -26.11 -38.23 1.67
C ASP A 243 -27.28 -38.00 0.66
N PHE A 244 -26.99 -37.41 -0.49
CA PHE A 244 -27.89 -37.14 -1.62
C PHE A 244 -29.06 -36.20 -1.30
N THR A 245 -28.89 -35.30 -0.33
CA THR A 245 -29.94 -34.33 -0.02
C THR A 245 -29.93 -33.20 -1.05
N PRO A 246 -31.09 -32.57 -1.34
CA PRO A 246 -31.12 -31.42 -2.25
C PRO A 246 -30.28 -30.22 -1.79
N ALA A 247 -29.92 -30.16 -0.50
CA ALA A 247 -29.12 -29.08 0.06
C ALA A 247 -27.62 -29.26 -0.23
N ASN A 248 -27.15 -30.50 -0.37
CA ASN A 248 -25.74 -30.87 -0.48
C ASN A 248 -24.85 -30.16 0.57
N HIS A 249 -25.31 -30.08 1.81
CA HIS A 249 -24.69 -29.27 2.86
C HIS A 249 -23.62 -30.09 3.58
N ILE A 250 -22.35 -29.71 3.46
CA ILE A 250 -21.19 -30.49 3.91
C ILE A 250 -20.40 -29.76 4.99
N PRO A 251 -19.63 -30.49 5.84
CA PRO A 251 -18.68 -29.87 6.74
C PRO A 251 -17.41 -29.40 6.01
N THR A 252 -16.90 -28.23 6.40
CA THR A 252 -15.54 -27.78 6.04
C THR A 252 -14.90 -27.09 7.25
N ILE A 253 -13.69 -27.52 7.61
CA ILE A 253 -12.93 -26.96 8.74
C ILE A 253 -11.48 -26.69 8.30
N MET A 254 -10.94 -25.54 8.70
CA MET A 254 -9.56 -25.14 8.45
C MET A 254 -8.83 -24.83 9.76
N VAL A 255 -7.75 -25.55 10.05
CA VAL A 255 -6.99 -25.44 11.31
C VAL A 255 -5.53 -25.12 11.02
N GLY A 256 -5.02 -24.05 11.63
CA GLY A 256 -3.64 -23.59 11.51
C GLY A 256 -3.48 -22.26 12.25
N PRO A 257 -2.26 -21.74 12.45
CA PRO A 257 -2.05 -20.52 13.21
C PRO A 257 -2.65 -19.31 12.50
N MET A 258 -2.68 -19.35 11.17
CA MET A 258 -3.33 -18.35 10.33
C MET A 258 -4.86 -18.46 10.32
N ALA A 259 -5.47 -19.54 10.79
CA ALA A 259 -6.92 -19.65 10.85
C ALA A 259 -7.43 -19.08 12.17
N ARG A 260 -8.38 -18.15 12.12
CA ARG A 260 -9.10 -17.65 13.29
C ARG A 260 -10.09 -18.72 13.74
N ALA A 261 -9.99 -19.13 15.00
CA ALA A 261 -10.96 -20.05 15.57
C ALA A 261 -12.34 -19.39 15.62
N GLY A 262 -13.35 -20.05 15.07
CA GLY A 262 -14.70 -19.52 15.00
C GLY A 262 -15.58 -20.19 13.96
N GLU A 263 -16.86 -19.85 14.01
CA GLU A 263 -17.84 -20.25 13.01
C GLU A 263 -18.02 -19.14 11.98
N TYR A 264 -18.08 -19.52 10.71
CA TYR A 264 -18.16 -18.62 9.56
C TYR A 264 -19.35 -18.97 8.69
N ASP A 265 -20.21 -17.98 8.45
CA ASP A 265 -21.44 -18.14 7.68
C ASP A 265 -21.27 -17.81 6.19
N GLN A 266 -20.04 -17.53 5.74
CA GLN A 266 -19.74 -17.36 4.32
C GLN A 266 -20.20 -18.60 3.55
N LYS A 267 -21.02 -18.38 2.51
CA LYS A 267 -21.41 -19.44 1.59
C LYS A 267 -20.22 -19.86 0.73
N ILE A 268 -19.80 -21.11 0.84
CA ILE A 268 -18.67 -21.67 0.09
C ILE A 268 -19.03 -23.03 -0.53
N ASN A 269 -18.25 -23.44 -1.53
CA ASN A 269 -18.22 -24.80 -2.05
C ASN A 269 -16.78 -25.21 -2.40
N HIS A 270 -16.61 -26.37 -3.04
CA HIS A 270 -15.31 -26.88 -3.49
C HIS A 270 -14.50 -25.91 -4.34
N TYR A 271 -15.17 -25.11 -5.19
CA TYR A 271 -14.51 -24.12 -6.03
C TYR A 271 -13.93 -22.97 -5.20
N ASN A 272 -14.61 -22.53 -4.14
CA ASN A 272 -14.08 -21.50 -3.24
C ASN A 272 -12.84 -21.98 -2.48
N VAL A 273 -12.85 -23.24 -2.02
CA VAL A 273 -11.69 -23.84 -1.34
C VAL A 273 -10.49 -23.91 -2.30
N LEU A 274 -10.70 -24.40 -3.53
CA LEU A 274 -9.65 -24.42 -4.55
C LEU A 274 -9.17 -23.01 -4.93
N ARG A 275 -10.10 -22.08 -5.19
CA ARG A 275 -9.80 -20.66 -5.49
C ARG A 275 -8.89 -20.07 -4.42
N THR A 276 -9.17 -20.37 -3.16
CA THR A 276 -8.36 -19.92 -2.03
C THR A 276 -6.95 -20.49 -2.09
N LEU A 277 -6.77 -21.79 -2.33
CA LEU A 277 -5.43 -22.39 -2.46
C LEU A 277 -4.63 -21.79 -3.62
N LEU A 278 -5.26 -21.56 -4.77
CA LEU A 278 -4.59 -20.91 -5.90
C LEU A 278 -4.09 -19.51 -5.52
N ASP A 279 -4.94 -18.73 -4.85
CA ASP A 279 -4.59 -17.39 -4.38
C ASP A 279 -3.48 -17.40 -3.30
N MET A 280 -3.46 -18.39 -2.39
CA MET A 280 -2.40 -18.53 -1.36
C MET A 280 -0.99 -18.61 -1.96
N TYR A 281 -0.88 -19.24 -3.15
CA TYR A 281 0.40 -19.47 -3.82
C TYR A 281 0.64 -18.58 -5.03
N GLY A 282 -0.29 -17.67 -5.34
CA GLY A 282 -0.21 -16.76 -6.49
C GLY A 282 -0.29 -17.49 -7.83
N LEU A 283 -1.15 -18.51 -7.92
CA LEU A 283 -1.37 -19.36 -9.10
C LEU A 283 -2.55 -18.83 -9.93
N ASP A 284 -2.61 -19.25 -11.19
CA ASP A 284 -3.70 -18.85 -12.08
C ASP A 284 -5.04 -19.45 -11.64
N HIS A 285 -6.13 -18.69 -11.81
CA HIS A 285 -7.48 -19.21 -11.60
C HIS A 285 -7.86 -20.13 -12.76
N ILE A 286 -8.12 -21.39 -12.45
CA ILE A 286 -8.48 -22.45 -13.40
C ILE A 286 -9.98 -22.75 -13.36
N ASN A 287 -10.57 -23.00 -14.53
CA ASN A 287 -11.98 -23.40 -14.70
C ASN A 287 -12.95 -22.53 -13.87
N HIS A 288 -13.88 -23.13 -13.11
CA HIS A 288 -14.88 -22.40 -12.32
C HIS A 288 -14.29 -21.53 -11.20
N THR A 289 -12.99 -21.68 -10.84
CA THR A 289 -12.40 -20.73 -9.88
C THR A 289 -12.30 -19.32 -10.45
N ALA A 290 -12.34 -19.13 -11.77
CA ALA A 290 -12.34 -17.81 -12.41
C ALA A 290 -13.74 -17.18 -12.53
N ASP A 291 -14.80 -17.91 -12.17
CA ASP A 291 -16.16 -17.41 -12.25
C ASP A 291 -16.40 -16.28 -11.23
N ALA A 292 -17.25 -15.32 -11.60
CA ALA A 292 -17.42 -14.09 -10.83
C ALA A 292 -18.08 -14.30 -9.46
N ASP A 293 -18.84 -15.39 -9.29
CA ASP A 293 -19.49 -15.79 -8.04
C ASP A 293 -18.60 -16.68 -7.16
N ILE A 294 -17.48 -17.19 -7.69
CA ILE A 294 -16.49 -17.94 -6.93
C ILE A 294 -15.41 -16.98 -6.42
N SER A 295 -15.46 -16.74 -5.11
CA SER A 295 -14.53 -15.85 -4.41
C SER A 295 -13.59 -16.61 -3.49
N THR A 296 -12.41 -16.03 -3.29
CA THR A 296 -11.43 -16.42 -2.29
C THR A 296 -12.03 -16.30 -0.88
N ILE A 297 -11.79 -17.31 -0.04
CA ILE A 297 -12.11 -17.25 1.39
C ILE A 297 -11.08 -16.33 2.06
N THR A 298 -11.53 -15.31 2.80
CA THR A 298 -10.63 -14.19 3.21
C THR A 298 -10.82 -13.71 4.65
N ASP A 299 -11.99 -13.93 5.23
CA ASP A 299 -12.41 -13.49 6.57
C ASP A 299 -11.89 -14.38 7.70
N VAL A 300 -11.61 -15.65 7.39
CA VAL A 300 -11.11 -16.64 8.36
C VAL A 300 -9.63 -16.48 8.69
N TRP A 301 -8.90 -15.65 7.94
CA TRP A 301 -7.45 -15.56 8.08
C TRP A 301 -7.03 -14.49 9.09
N ASP A 302 -6.16 -14.88 10.02
CA ASP A 302 -5.36 -14.01 10.85
C ASP A 302 -3.97 -13.81 10.24
N THR A 303 -3.89 -13.08 9.13
CA THR A 303 -2.63 -12.76 8.44
C THR A 303 -1.71 -11.82 9.26
N SER A 304 -2.14 -11.40 10.45
CA SER A 304 -1.34 -10.71 11.46
C SER A 304 -0.16 -11.54 11.99
N LYS A 305 -0.13 -12.85 11.73
CA LYS A 305 0.85 -13.79 12.28
C LYS A 305 1.98 -14.19 11.34
N THR A 306 1.99 -13.87 10.05
CA THR A 306 3.20 -14.04 9.21
C THR A 306 3.18 -12.99 8.12
N ALA A 307 4.08 -12.01 8.17
CA ALA A 307 4.23 -11.03 7.10
C ALA A 307 5.58 -10.30 7.20
N ARG A 308 5.86 -9.45 6.22
CA ARG A 308 7.10 -8.70 6.15
C ARG A 308 7.03 -7.46 7.04
N LEU A 309 8.09 -7.18 7.78
CA LEU A 309 8.27 -5.88 8.45
C LEU A 309 8.76 -4.87 7.43
N ARG A 310 7.88 -4.01 6.91
CA ARG A 310 8.25 -3.01 5.89
C ARG A 310 8.64 -1.70 6.56
N GLY A 311 9.88 -1.27 6.37
CA GLY A 311 10.40 0.01 6.84
C GLY A 311 10.38 1.09 5.76
N MET A 312 11.30 2.04 5.90
CA MET A 312 11.46 3.17 4.98
C MET A 312 11.56 2.73 3.51
N ALA A 313 10.92 3.52 2.63
CA ALA A 313 10.88 3.31 1.18
C ALA A 313 10.34 1.93 0.75
N GLY A 314 9.50 1.30 1.59
CA GLY A 314 8.91 -0.01 1.31
C GLY A 314 9.91 -1.16 1.32
N ARG A 315 11.09 -0.96 1.93
CA ARG A 315 12.11 -1.99 2.14
C ARG A 315 11.71 -2.91 3.29
N CYS A 316 12.10 -4.16 3.24
CA CYS A 316 11.80 -5.16 4.26
C CYS A 316 12.98 -5.34 5.21
N LEU A 317 12.68 -5.57 6.49
CA LEU A 317 13.68 -6.09 7.41
C LEU A 317 14.02 -7.52 7.01
N GLU A 318 15.29 -7.74 6.70
CA GLU A 318 15.81 -9.01 6.21
C GLU A 318 16.94 -9.51 7.09
N ASN A 319 16.93 -10.81 7.35
CA ASN A 319 18.10 -11.54 7.82
C ASN A 319 19.01 -11.91 6.63
N HIS A 320 20.14 -11.21 6.49
CA HIS A 320 21.01 -11.27 5.30
C HIS A 320 22.43 -11.74 5.61
N GLN A 321 22.76 -12.04 6.87
CA GLN A 321 24.09 -12.52 7.27
C GLN A 321 24.12 -14.05 7.49
N THR A 322 25.29 -14.65 7.28
CA THR A 322 25.53 -16.09 7.46
C THR A 322 25.40 -16.54 8.92
N ASN A 323 25.69 -15.65 9.87
CA ASN A 323 25.38 -15.83 11.28
C ASN A 323 24.31 -14.83 11.71
N PRO A 324 23.03 -15.25 11.80
CA PRO A 324 21.92 -14.35 12.11
C PRO A 324 21.95 -13.79 13.55
N ALA A 325 22.82 -14.34 14.42
CA ALA A 325 22.99 -13.89 15.80
C ALA A 325 23.97 -12.71 15.97
N GLU A 326 24.69 -12.30 14.92
CA GLU A 326 25.62 -11.17 15.01
C GLU A 326 24.88 -9.82 15.09
N PRO A 327 25.42 -8.81 15.82
CA PRO A 327 24.91 -7.45 15.77
C PRO A 327 24.88 -6.88 14.34
N GLY A 328 23.70 -6.44 13.89
CA GLY A 328 23.52 -5.91 12.53
C GLY A 328 23.28 -6.98 11.47
N ALA A 329 23.03 -8.24 11.87
CA ALA A 329 22.62 -9.31 10.97
C ALA A 329 21.27 -9.04 10.27
N LEU A 330 20.47 -8.15 10.86
CA LEU A 330 19.21 -7.69 10.29
C LEU A 330 19.41 -6.34 9.61
N GLY A 331 19.02 -6.26 8.34
CA GLY A 331 19.21 -5.06 7.54
C GLY A 331 18.05 -4.80 6.59
N LEU A 332 18.04 -3.63 5.98
CA LEU A 332 17.06 -3.27 4.95
C LEU A 332 17.36 -3.99 3.65
N TRP A 333 16.32 -4.54 3.03
CA TRP A 333 16.40 -5.15 1.71
C TRP A 333 15.15 -4.87 0.88
N HIS A 334 15.21 -5.10 -0.42
CA HIS A 334 14.01 -5.07 -1.24
C HIS A 334 13.07 -6.21 -0.84
N CYS A 335 11.77 -5.95 -0.77
CA CYS A 335 10.82 -6.96 -0.33
C CYS A 335 10.65 -8.08 -1.37
N GLU A 336 10.85 -9.32 -0.95
CA GLU A 336 10.70 -10.53 -1.77
C GLU A 336 9.99 -11.64 -1.00
N ALA A 337 9.53 -12.69 -1.67
CA ALA A 337 8.84 -13.82 -1.03
C ALA A 337 9.81 -14.83 -0.39
N ALA A 338 10.90 -14.34 0.20
CA ALA A 338 11.92 -15.14 0.84
C ALA A 338 11.61 -15.35 2.33
N ALA A 339 11.98 -16.54 2.84
CA ALA A 339 11.74 -16.94 4.23
C ALA A 339 12.47 -16.03 5.24
N ASN A 340 13.64 -15.51 4.87
CA ASN A 340 14.45 -14.58 5.66
C ASN A 340 13.87 -13.16 5.76
N GLN A 341 12.70 -12.90 5.16
CA GLN A 341 11.90 -11.69 5.33
C GLN A 341 10.53 -11.93 5.96
N GLN A 342 10.22 -13.18 6.32
CA GLN A 342 8.95 -13.51 6.97
C GLN A 342 9.08 -13.37 8.49
N TRP A 343 8.18 -12.58 9.07
CA TRP A 343 8.17 -12.28 10.50
C TRP A 343 6.80 -12.59 11.11
N ILE A 344 6.81 -13.16 12.30
CA ILE A 344 5.64 -13.53 13.08
C ILE A 344 5.61 -12.69 14.35
N ARG A 345 4.55 -11.92 14.57
CA ARG A 345 4.35 -11.25 15.86
C ARG A 345 3.58 -12.17 16.80
N HIS A 346 4.13 -12.39 18.00
CA HIS A 346 3.49 -13.20 19.04
C HIS A 346 2.83 -12.31 20.11
N ALA A 347 1.83 -12.87 20.79
CA ALA A 347 1.10 -12.19 21.86
C ALA A 347 1.97 -11.85 23.08
N ASP A 348 3.09 -12.56 23.26
CA ASP A 348 4.08 -12.31 24.31
C ASP A 348 4.98 -11.08 24.03
N GLY A 349 4.75 -10.38 22.91
CA GLY A 349 5.49 -9.19 22.51
C GLY A 349 6.76 -9.47 21.72
N THR A 350 7.08 -10.74 21.44
CA THR A 350 8.20 -11.10 20.55
C THR A 350 7.81 -10.97 19.07
N ILE A 351 8.80 -10.69 18.23
CA ILE A 351 8.69 -10.81 16.77
C ILE A 351 9.71 -11.85 16.34
N ARG A 352 9.28 -12.87 15.60
CA ARG A 352 10.05 -14.07 15.34
C ARG A 352 10.21 -14.36 13.86
N GLN A 353 11.34 -14.95 13.52
CA GLN A 353 11.58 -15.59 12.23
C GLN A 353 11.90 -17.05 12.54
N SER A 354 11.07 -17.97 12.07
CA SER A 354 11.10 -19.37 12.49
C SER A 354 11.02 -19.49 14.03
N ASP A 355 11.98 -20.15 14.67
CA ASP A 355 12.07 -20.37 16.13
C ASP A 355 12.88 -19.28 16.86
N LYS A 356 13.42 -18.28 16.14
CA LYS A 356 14.30 -17.23 16.70
C LYS A 356 13.59 -15.91 16.89
N CYS A 357 13.97 -15.19 17.93
CA CYS A 357 13.43 -13.89 18.31
C CYS A 357 14.29 -12.74 17.77
N LEU A 358 13.64 -11.70 17.20
CA LEU A 358 14.24 -10.40 16.95
C LEU A 358 14.75 -9.81 18.27
N THR A 359 16.05 -9.60 18.37
CA THR A 359 16.75 -9.33 19.62
C THR A 359 17.58 -8.06 19.53
N ALA A 360 17.44 -7.18 20.52
CA ALA A 360 18.37 -6.09 20.77
C ALA A 360 19.68 -6.65 21.36
N THR A 361 20.82 -6.41 20.70
CA THR A 361 22.10 -7.03 21.14
C THR A 361 22.73 -6.33 22.36
N SER A 362 22.26 -5.13 22.70
CA SER A 362 22.67 -4.29 23.83
C SER A 362 21.64 -3.14 23.98
N THR A 363 21.64 -2.47 25.14
CA THR A 363 20.74 -1.33 25.42
C THR A 363 21.32 0.02 25.03
N ALA A 364 22.56 0.09 24.51
CA ALA A 364 23.19 1.35 24.12
C ALA A 364 22.64 1.91 22.80
N ASN A 365 22.50 3.24 22.72
CA ASN A 365 22.10 3.95 21.51
C ASN A 365 23.07 3.69 20.33
N GLY A 366 22.54 3.31 19.16
CA GLY A 366 23.30 2.91 17.97
C GLY A 366 23.69 1.42 17.92
N THR A 367 23.10 0.60 18.78
CA THR A 367 23.36 -0.84 18.82
C THR A 367 22.58 -1.59 17.73
N GLY A 368 23.17 -2.62 17.12
CA GLY A 368 22.51 -3.44 16.11
C GLY A 368 21.48 -4.43 16.66
N THR A 369 20.63 -4.92 15.77
CA THR A 369 19.67 -6.02 16.04
C THR A 369 20.12 -7.34 15.41
N GLY A 370 19.70 -8.46 16.00
CA GLY A 370 19.98 -9.82 15.50
C GLY A 370 18.85 -10.81 15.83
N LEU A 371 19.07 -12.09 15.52
CA LEU A 371 18.18 -13.20 15.88
C LEU A 371 18.85 -14.08 16.94
N ALA A 372 18.13 -14.37 18.02
CA ALA A 372 18.60 -15.26 19.08
C ALA A 372 17.52 -16.26 19.49
N ASP A 373 17.91 -17.32 20.20
CA ASP A 373 16.95 -18.20 20.87
C ASP A 373 16.03 -17.38 21.78
N CYS A 374 14.74 -17.65 21.71
CA CYS A 374 13.76 -16.93 22.51
C CYS A 374 13.95 -17.28 24.01
N ASP A 375 14.44 -16.34 24.79
CA ASP A 375 14.82 -16.49 26.20
C ASP A 375 13.89 -15.75 27.16
N GLY A 376 12.90 -15.02 26.62
CA GLY A 376 11.90 -14.27 27.38
C GLY A 376 12.43 -12.97 28.00
N THR A 377 13.65 -12.54 27.64
CA THR A 377 14.20 -11.29 28.13
C THR A 377 13.51 -10.08 27.48
N PRO A 378 13.43 -8.93 28.17
CA PRO A 378 12.88 -7.71 27.59
C PRO A 378 13.60 -7.24 26.31
N ALA A 379 14.87 -7.64 26.12
CA ALA A 379 15.64 -7.35 24.91
C ALA A 379 15.02 -7.95 23.63
N GLN A 380 14.17 -8.96 23.76
CA GLN A 380 13.47 -9.64 22.67
C GLN A 380 12.02 -9.17 22.48
N THR A 381 11.58 -8.21 23.29
CA THR A 381 10.21 -7.68 23.24
C THR A 381 10.14 -6.39 22.43
N TRP A 382 9.06 -6.25 21.66
CA TRP A 382 8.85 -5.11 20.76
C TRP A 382 7.42 -4.58 20.88
N GLN A 383 7.31 -3.27 21.06
CA GLN A 383 6.05 -2.56 21.21
C GLN A 383 5.82 -1.64 20.01
N PRO A 384 4.95 -2.05 19.05
CA PRO A 384 4.49 -1.15 18.02
C PRO A 384 3.75 0.04 18.63
N LYS A 385 4.01 1.23 18.10
CA LYS A 385 3.36 2.49 18.51
C LYS A 385 2.47 3.02 17.39
N ALA A 386 1.49 3.84 17.74
CA ALA A 386 0.50 4.38 16.80
C ALA A 386 1.10 5.25 15.68
N ASP A 387 2.31 5.78 15.87
CA ASP A 387 3.05 6.55 14.86
C ASP A 387 3.82 5.66 13.85
N GLY A 388 3.74 4.33 14.02
CA GLY A 388 4.46 3.34 13.23
C GLY A 388 5.84 2.98 13.79
N SER A 389 6.28 3.58 14.90
CA SER A 389 7.56 3.21 15.51
C SER A 389 7.51 1.86 16.22
N LEU A 390 8.63 1.15 16.23
CA LEU A 390 8.77 -0.16 16.88
C LEU A 390 9.75 -0.05 18.05
N LEU A 391 9.21 0.15 19.25
CA LEU A 391 9.98 0.39 20.49
C LEU A 391 10.47 -0.93 21.09
N ASN A 392 11.73 -0.98 21.51
CA ASN A 392 12.27 -2.01 22.39
C ASN A 392 12.28 -1.51 23.85
N PRO A 393 11.47 -2.08 24.76
CA PRO A 393 11.33 -1.57 26.13
C PRO A 393 12.58 -1.70 27.01
N ALA A 394 13.50 -2.61 26.68
CA ALA A 394 14.73 -2.80 27.45
C ALA A 394 15.75 -1.67 27.25
N SER A 395 15.73 -1.06 26.06
CA SER A 395 16.64 0.01 25.65
C SER A 395 15.99 1.40 25.66
N ASP A 396 14.65 1.46 25.68
CA ASP A 396 13.89 2.70 25.44
C ASP A 396 14.23 3.35 24.08
N HIS A 397 14.52 2.51 23.08
CA HIS A 397 14.94 2.89 21.74
C HIS A 397 14.06 2.22 20.67
N CYS A 398 13.92 2.87 19.53
CA CYS A 398 13.14 2.42 18.39
C CYS A 398 14.03 1.76 17.33
N LEU A 399 13.51 0.73 16.66
CA LEU A 399 14.14 0.12 15.48
C LEU A 399 14.30 1.18 14.38
N THR A 400 15.52 1.41 13.92
CA THR A 400 15.89 2.57 13.11
C THR A 400 16.75 2.17 11.93
N VAL A 401 16.50 2.81 10.79
CA VAL A 401 17.39 2.80 9.63
C VAL A 401 18.45 3.90 9.80
N PRO A 402 19.74 3.55 10.02
CA PRO A 402 20.79 4.53 10.27
C PRO A 402 20.92 5.49 9.09
N GLY A 403 20.95 6.80 9.37
CA GLY A 403 21.12 7.83 8.36
C GLY A 403 20.02 7.90 7.30
N SER A 404 18.89 7.19 7.48
CA SER A 404 17.86 6.99 6.45
C SER A 404 18.40 6.32 5.18
N ASP A 405 19.46 5.51 5.30
CA ASP A 405 20.10 4.84 4.16
C ASP A 405 19.26 3.65 3.68
N ILE A 406 18.72 3.74 2.46
CA ILE A 406 17.83 2.73 1.84
C ILE A 406 18.59 1.71 0.97
N ALA A 407 19.92 1.70 1.03
CA ALA A 407 20.74 0.70 0.38
C ALA A 407 20.42 -0.71 0.93
N ASN A 408 20.50 -1.72 0.05
CA ASN A 408 20.37 -3.10 0.49
C ASN A 408 21.55 -3.45 1.40
N GLY A 409 21.25 -4.00 2.57
CA GLY A 409 22.22 -4.42 3.57
C GLY A 409 22.54 -3.36 4.62
N THR A 410 21.89 -2.20 4.57
CA THR A 410 21.98 -1.23 5.66
C THR A 410 21.51 -1.90 6.96
N PRO A 411 22.37 -2.04 7.99
CA PRO A 411 22.02 -2.73 9.21
C PRO A 411 21.01 -1.91 10.01
N ALA A 412 19.96 -2.55 10.51
CA ALA A 412 19.02 -1.92 11.42
C ALA A 412 19.65 -1.79 12.81
N GLU A 413 19.42 -0.65 13.46
CA GLU A 413 19.95 -0.33 14.79
C GLU A 413 18.84 0.17 15.72
N LEU A 414 19.15 0.25 17.02
CA LEU A 414 18.33 0.91 18.02
C LEU A 414 18.79 2.34 18.23
N ARG A 415 17.88 3.31 18.08
CA ARG A 415 18.13 4.72 18.40
C ARG A 415 17.03 5.32 19.25
N ASN A 416 17.32 6.44 19.90
CA ASN A 416 16.30 7.28 20.53
C ASN A 416 15.12 7.50 19.57
N CYS A 417 13.90 7.26 20.04
CA CYS A 417 12.70 7.45 19.24
C CYS A 417 12.51 8.94 18.90
N ASP A 418 12.46 9.29 17.62
CA ASP A 418 12.33 10.67 17.13
C ASP A 418 11.11 10.90 16.21
N GLY A 419 10.33 9.85 15.96
CA GLY A 419 9.04 9.90 15.22
C GLY A 419 9.18 10.08 13.71
N LYS A 420 10.40 10.04 13.17
CA LYS A 420 10.67 10.24 11.74
C LYS A 420 10.49 8.96 10.94
N LEU A 421 10.43 9.10 9.62
CA LEU A 421 10.18 8.02 8.68
C LEU A 421 11.17 6.85 8.80
N HIS A 422 12.43 7.09 9.19
CA HIS A 422 13.44 6.02 9.32
C HIS A 422 13.20 5.09 10.51
N GLN A 423 12.22 5.39 11.36
CA GLN A 423 11.81 4.59 12.50
C GLN A 423 10.42 3.99 12.30
N ARG A 424 9.78 4.21 11.15
CA ARG A 424 8.44 3.71 10.89
C ARG A 424 8.50 2.37 10.21
N TRP A 425 7.74 1.43 10.76
CA TRP A 425 7.63 0.06 10.31
C TRP A 425 6.15 -0.33 10.20
N GLU A 426 5.78 -0.87 9.06
CA GLU A 426 4.55 -1.62 8.90
C GLU A 426 4.73 -2.96 9.64
N VAL A 427 4.10 -3.05 10.80
CA VAL A 427 4.10 -4.27 11.63
C VAL A 427 2.77 -4.99 11.43
N PRO A 428 2.77 -6.18 10.81
CA PRO A 428 1.56 -6.97 10.62
C PRO A 428 0.85 -7.23 11.95
N GLY A 429 -0.49 -7.08 11.97
CA GLY A 429 -1.29 -7.28 13.18
C GLY A 429 -1.41 -6.09 14.12
N PHE A 430 -0.75 -4.98 13.81
CA PHE A 430 -0.98 -3.70 14.47
C PHE A 430 -1.74 -2.81 13.49
N MET A 431 -3.02 -2.53 13.75
CA MET A 431 -3.85 -1.69 12.87
C MET A 431 -3.36 -0.24 12.88
N GLY A 432 -2.46 0.04 11.95
CA GLY A 432 -2.17 1.36 11.42
C GLY A 432 -2.08 1.27 9.90
N VAL A 433 -3.18 0.89 9.22
CA VAL A 433 -3.27 1.10 7.76
C VAL A 433 -3.60 2.58 7.58
N HIS A 434 -2.64 3.38 7.14
CA HIS A 434 -2.90 4.75 6.71
C HIS A 434 -2.99 4.75 5.18
N HIS A 435 -4.15 5.13 4.64
CA HIS A 435 -4.17 5.72 3.32
C HIS A 435 -3.69 7.17 3.47
N SER A 436 -2.82 7.63 2.57
CA SER A 436 -2.35 9.01 2.64
C SER A 436 -3.44 9.95 2.10
N LEU A 437 -4.00 10.75 3.00
CA LEU A 437 -4.76 11.94 2.66
C LEU A 437 -3.90 13.16 2.95
N THR A 438 -3.41 13.79 1.89
CA THR A 438 -2.63 15.02 1.99
C THR A 438 -3.51 16.22 1.66
N VAL A 439 -3.26 17.34 2.33
CA VAL A 439 -3.89 18.62 2.05
C VAL A 439 -2.77 19.59 1.66
N ASP A 440 -2.65 19.82 0.36
CA ASP A 440 -1.74 20.81 -0.21
C ASP A 440 -2.41 22.18 -0.16
N THR A 441 -1.90 23.03 0.73
CA THR A 441 -2.37 24.39 0.95
C THR A 441 -1.30 25.35 0.51
N PRO A 442 -1.66 26.51 -0.06
CA PRO A 442 -0.68 27.56 -0.26
C PRO A 442 -0.08 27.92 1.10
N PRO A 443 1.25 28.14 1.18
CA PRO A 443 1.91 28.46 2.43
C PRO A 443 1.36 29.75 3.03
N VAL A 444 0.75 30.61 2.21
CA VAL A 444 0.22 31.91 2.63
C VAL A 444 -1.09 32.15 1.91
N PHE A 445 -2.09 32.68 2.61
CA PHE A 445 -3.33 33.17 1.99
C PHE A 445 -3.56 34.64 2.27
N ARG A 446 -4.45 35.27 1.49
CA ARG A 446 -4.93 36.63 1.70
C ARG A 446 -6.40 36.62 2.13
N PRO A 447 -6.73 37.21 3.30
CA PRO A 447 -8.11 37.41 3.71
C PRO A 447 -9.00 38.01 2.60
N GLY A 448 -10.21 37.47 2.43
CA GLY A 448 -11.19 37.93 1.45
C GLY A 448 -10.95 37.51 -0.01
N SER A 449 -9.85 36.79 -0.30
CA SER A 449 -9.59 36.23 -1.64
C SER A 449 -9.63 34.70 -1.60
N ALA A 450 -10.24 34.10 -2.61
CA ALA A 450 -10.23 32.65 -2.76
C ALA A 450 -8.82 32.16 -3.11
N VAL A 451 -8.39 31.07 -2.47
CA VAL A 451 -7.16 30.36 -2.79
C VAL A 451 -7.46 28.91 -3.13
N THR A 452 -6.67 28.32 -4.02
CA THR A 452 -6.80 26.91 -4.38
C THR A 452 -6.13 26.03 -3.34
N VAL A 453 -6.87 25.10 -2.76
CA VAL A 453 -6.37 24.03 -1.90
C VAL A 453 -6.59 22.70 -2.62
N THR A 454 -5.61 21.80 -2.59
CA THR A 454 -5.73 20.48 -3.24
C THR A 454 -5.63 19.39 -2.19
N THR A 455 -6.65 18.55 -2.10
CA THR A 455 -6.57 17.31 -1.31
C THR A 455 -6.20 16.17 -2.25
N THR A 456 -5.12 15.45 -1.94
CA THR A 456 -4.77 14.22 -2.67
C THR A 456 -5.02 13.04 -1.75
N TYR A 457 -5.94 12.18 -2.16
CA TYR A 457 -6.17 10.89 -1.52
C TYR A 457 -5.47 9.82 -2.34
N THR A 458 -4.56 9.08 -1.72
CA THR A 458 -3.90 7.93 -2.35
C THR A 458 -4.40 6.67 -1.67
N ASN A 459 -4.91 5.74 -2.49
CA ASN A 459 -5.22 4.42 -2.00
C ASN A 459 -3.93 3.62 -1.85
N ASP A 460 -3.23 3.81 -0.74
CA ASP A 460 -1.99 3.07 -0.40
C ASP A 460 -2.27 1.62 0.02
N SER A 461 -3.53 1.16 -0.05
CA SER A 461 -3.84 -0.24 0.18
C SER A 461 -3.50 -1.06 -1.06
N SER A 462 -2.62 -2.04 -0.86
CA SER A 462 -2.43 -3.12 -1.82
C SER A 462 -3.19 -4.35 -1.29
N PRO A 463 -4.19 -4.91 -2.01
CA PRO A 463 -4.59 -4.62 -3.40
C PRO A 463 -6.08 -4.23 -3.60
N ALA A 464 -6.79 -3.73 -2.59
CA ALA A 464 -8.22 -3.43 -2.73
C ALA A 464 -8.47 -2.06 -3.39
N ALA A 465 -9.27 -2.03 -4.46
CA ALA A 465 -9.85 -0.78 -4.94
C ALA A 465 -10.95 -0.30 -3.98
N LEU A 466 -10.97 1.00 -3.69
CA LEU A 466 -11.98 1.61 -2.82
C LEU A 466 -13.17 2.08 -3.64
N SER A 467 -14.38 1.78 -3.19
CA SER A 467 -15.63 2.13 -3.86
C SER A 467 -16.31 3.30 -3.17
N ASP A 468 -16.90 4.19 -3.96
CA ASP A 468 -17.63 5.36 -3.48
C ASP A 468 -16.82 6.20 -2.48
N ALA A 469 -15.54 6.43 -2.82
CA ALA A 469 -14.67 7.28 -2.03
C ALA A 469 -15.18 8.73 -2.12
N SER A 470 -15.34 9.39 -0.97
CA SER A 470 -15.71 10.80 -0.89
C SER A 470 -14.72 11.57 -0.04
N VAL A 471 -14.32 12.74 -0.52
CA VAL A 471 -13.39 13.64 0.17
C VAL A 471 -14.14 14.89 0.57
N SER A 472 -13.99 15.28 1.84
CA SER A 472 -14.54 16.49 2.41
C SER A 472 -13.42 17.37 2.98
N LEU A 473 -13.60 18.69 2.94
CA LEU A 473 -12.69 19.66 3.52
C LEU A 473 -13.41 20.48 4.59
N THR A 474 -12.88 20.47 5.80
CA THR A 474 -13.31 21.27 6.93
C THR A 474 -12.39 22.47 7.09
N VAL A 475 -12.98 23.67 7.16
CA VAL A 475 -12.28 24.94 7.30
C VAL A 475 -12.64 25.64 8.62
N PRO A 476 -11.81 26.58 9.10
CA PRO A 476 -12.10 27.32 10.33
C PRO A 476 -13.45 28.05 10.28
N SER A 477 -14.03 28.32 11.45
CA SER A 477 -15.29 29.04 11.55
C SER A 477 -15.23 30.39 10.81
N GLY A 478 -16.27 30.69 10.02
CA GLY A 478 -16.37 31.89 9.20
C GLY A 478 -15.74 31.80 7.81
N TRP A 479 -14.91 30.79 7.54
CA TRP A 479 -14.34 30.55 6.21
C TRP A 479 -15.32 29.80 5.31
N THR A 480 -15.11 29.90 4.00
CA THR A 480 -15.83 29.10 3.00
C THR A 480 -14.87 28.18 2.25
N ALA A 481 -15.36 27.01 1.85
CA ALA A 481 -14.67 26.08 0.96
C ALA A 481 -15.66 25.50 -0.05
N GLU A 482 -15.41 25.77 -1.34
CA GLU A 482 -16.22 25.28 -2.43
C GLU A 482 -15.39 24.32 -3.29
N ALA A 483 -15.91 23.12 -3.54
CA ALA A 483 -15.21 22.16 -4.40
C ALA A 483 -15.26 22.62 -5.86
N THR A 484 -14.09 22.76 -6.50
CA THR A 484 -13.95 23.11 -7.92
C THR A 484 -13.69 21.90 -8.82
N SER A 485 -13.51 20.71 -8.22
CA SER A 485 -13.43 19.42 -8.92
C SER A 485 -14.22 18.34 -8.17
N PRO A 486 -14.35 17.12 -8.72
CA PRO A 486 -15.10 16.06 -8.07
C PRO A 486 -14.61 15.77 -6.64
N THR A 487 -15.56 15.67 -5.72
CA THR A 487 -15.36 15.25 -4.32
C THR A 487 -15.64 13.77 -4.12
N THR A 488 -16.25 13.10 -5.11
CA THR A 488 -16.63 11.70 -5.06
C THR A 488 -16.03 10.92 -6.22
N PHE A 489 -15.54 9.73 -5.93
CA PHE A 489 -14.89 8.84 -6.88
C PHE A 489 -15.50 7.46 -6.74
N THR A 490 -16.15 6.97 -7.80
CA THR A 490 -16.81 5.66 -7.80
C THR A 490 -15.83 4.53 -7.53
N THR A 491 -14.58 4.67 -7.97
CA THR A 491 -13.51 3.70 -7.70
C THR A 491 -12.14 4.39 -7.63
N VAL A 492 -11.35 4.06 -6.61
CA VAL A 492 -9.93 4.43 -6.49
C VAL A 492 -9.10 3.14 -6.41
N LYS A 493 -8.36 2.81 -7.48
CA LYS A 493 -7.54 1.59 -7.58
C LYS A 493 -6.38 1.61 -6.58
N PRO A 494 -5.76 0.45 -6.27
CA PRO A 494 -4.50 0.40 -5.52
C PRO A 494 -3.44 1.31 -6.13
N ASP A 495 -2.69 2.00 -5.28
CA ASP A 495 -1.67 3.00 -5.62
C ASP A 495 -2.19 4.19 -6.46
N GLN A 496 -3.49 4.26 -6.73
CA GLN A 496 -4.10 5.37 -7.45
C GLN A 496 -4.29 6.56 -6.51
N SER A 497 -3.84 7.71 -6.97
CA SER A 497 -4.14 8.99 -6.35
C SER A 497 -5.32 9.67 -7.05
N VAL A 498 -6.28 10.15 -6.27
CA VAL A 498 -7.36 11.04 -6.73
C VAL A 498 -7.24 12.40 -6.06
N LYS A 499 -7.57 13.45 -6.81
CA LYS A 499 -7.40 14.83 -6.37
C LYS A 499 -8.74 15.57 -6.36
N THR A 500 -8.97 16.30 -5.28
CA THR A 500 -10.06 17.28 -5.19
C THR A 500 -9.47 18.67 -4.99
N THR A 501 -9.86 19.63 -5.83
CA THR A 501 -9.48 21.03 -5.70
C THR A 501 -10.62 21.82 -5.06
N TRP A 502 -10.25 22.76 -4.20
CA TRP A 502 -11.16 23.57 -3.40
C TRP A 502 -10.81 25.04 -3.55
N ALA A 503 -11.81 25.89 -3.80
CA ALA A 503 -11.71 27.33 -3.64
C ALA A 503 -12.02 27.69 -2.18
N VAL A 504 -10.99 28.00 -1.40
CA VAL A 504 -11.08 28.33 0.03
C VAL A 504 -10.98 29.83 0.22
N THR A 505 -11.95 30.46 0.89
CA THR A 505 -11.94 31.91 1.15
C THR A 505 -12.02 32.17 2.64
N ALA A 506 -11.03 32.90 3.16
CA ALA A 506 -11.02 33.38 4.53
C ALA A 506 -11.82 34.69 4.67
N PRO A 507 -12.45 34.97 5.83
CA PRO A 507 -13.00 36.29 6.15
C PRO A 507 -11.97 37.39 5.97
N SER A 508 -12.39 38.55 5.50
CA SER A 508 -11.51 39.71 5.32
C SER A 508 -10.87 40.22 6.61
N ASP A 509 -11.42 39.87 7.77
CA ASP A 509 -10.97 40.25 9.10
C ASP A 509 -10.18 39.15 9.85
N ALA A 510 -9.81 38.07 9.16
CA ALA A 510 -9.00 36.99 9.71
C ALA A 510 -7.68 37.51 10.32
N LYS A 511 -7.34 37.04 11.53
CA LYS A 511 -6.18 37.50 12.31
C LYS A 511 -4.89 36.81 11.85
N PRO A 512 -3.70 37.44 11.97
CA PRO A 512 -2.44 36.76 11.68
C PRO A 512 -2.27 35.53 12.57
N SER A 513 -2.23 34.35 11.97
CA SER A 513 -2.20 33.06 12.65
C SER A 513 -1.89 31.94 11.65
N ALA A 514 -1.47 30.79 12.16
CA ALA A 514 -1.64 29.52 11.49
C ALA A 514 -3.13 29.13 11.50
N TYR A 515 -3.64 28.66 10.37
CA TYR A 515 -4.99 28.11 10.24
C TYR A 515 -4.90 26.70 9.66
N THR A 516 -5.43 25.74 10.40
CA THR A 516 -5.48 24.34 9.98
C THR A 516 -6.74 24.06 9.18
N LEU A 517 -6.55 23.52 7.99
CA LEU A 517 -7.57 22.96 7.11
C LEU A 517 -7.51 21.44 7.26
N SER A 518 -8.64 20.80 7.52
CA SER A 518 -8.70 19.35 7.77
C SER A 518 -9.51 18.67 6.69
N ALA A 519 -8.94 17.68 6.01
CA ALA A 519 -9.66 16.86 5.05
C ALA A 519 -10.02 15.50 5.68
N GLN A 520 -11.16 14.96 5.28
CA GLN A 520 -11.57 13.61 5.61
C GLN A 520 -11.98 12.88 4.33
N ALA A 521 -11.44 11.68 4.14
CA ALA A 521 -11.89 10.73 3.13
C ALA A 521 -12.74 9.64 3.79
N THR A 522 -13.88 9.31 3.17
CA THR A 522 -14.75 8.19 3.56
C THR A 522 -15.00 7.30 2.35
N TYR A 523 -15.37 6.05 2.58
CA TYR A 523 -15.56 5.05 1.52
C TYR A 523 -16.60 4.04 1.97
N LYS A 524 -17.30 3.42 1.01
CA LYS A 524 -18.41 2.51 1.31
C LYS A 524 -17.95 1.12 1.74
N ASN A 525 -16.80 0.68 1.26
CA ASN A 525 -16.29 -0.68 1.45
C ASN A 525 -15.21 -0.81 2.55
N ALA A 526 -14.89 0.26 3.29
CA ALA A 526 -14.06 0.18 4.49
C ALA A 526 -14.69 0.97 5.65
N LYS A 527 -14.62 0.42 6.86
CA LYS A 527 -15.25 0.99 8.08
C LYS A 527 -14.42 2.13 8.72
N SER A 528 -13.35 2.57 8.07
CA SER A 528 -12.42 3.61 8.54
C SER A 528 -12.62 4.94 7.82
N THR A 529 -12.01 6.01 8.33
CA THR A 529 -11.93 7.31 7.65
C THR A 529 -10.48 7.78 7.70
N ASP A 530 -9.93 8.21 6.58
CA ASP A 530 -8.59 8.80 6.54
C ASP A 530 -8.67 10.31 6.74
N LYS A 531 -7.71 10.85 7.48
CA LYS A 531 -7.66 12.28 7.81
C LYS A 531 -6.35 12.86 7.32
N GLY A 532 -6.46 14.00 6.67
CA GLY A 532 -5.33 14.83 6.27
C GLY A 532 -5.46 16.20 6.91
N THR A 533 -4.35 16.85 7.19
CA THR A 533 -4.36 18.27 7.58
C THR A 533 -3.37 19.04 6.74
N GLY A 534 -3.72 20.27 6.43
CA GLY A 534 -2.86 21.25 5.77
C GLY A 534 -2.93 22.53 6.56
N THR A 535 -1.81 23.23 6.70
CA THR A 535 -1.77 24.48 7.44
C THR A 535 -1.42 25.60 6.49
N THR A 536 -2.30 26.58 6.41
CA THR A 536 -2.04 27.82 5.69
C THR A 536 -1.86 28.94 6.70
N PHE A 537 -0.99 29.90 6.37
CA PHE A 537 -0.64 30.98 7.29
C PHE A 537 -1.25 32.29 6.81
N HIS A 538 -1.91 33.00 7.73
CA HIS A 538 -2.09 34.42 7.56
C HIS A 538 -0.83 35.09 8.13
N PRO A 539 -0.01 35.71 7.28
CA PRO A 539 1.33 36.13 7.68
C PRO A 539 1.30 37.24 8.72
N ALA A 540 2.19 37.15 9.70
CA ALA A 540 2.47 38.26 10.61
C ALA A 540 3.58 39.15 10.02
N ILE A 541 3.57 40.43 10.36
CA ILE A 541 4.70 41.33 10.05
C ILE A 541 5.78 41.08 11.11
N VAL A 542 7.03 40.90 10.67
CA VAL A 542 8.20 40.91 11.55
C VAL A 542 8.29 42.31 12.15
N PRO A 543 8.25 42.47 13.49
CA PRO A 543 8.33 43.79 14.09
C PRO A 543 9.60 44.51 13.63
N GLN A 544 9.50 45.70 13.04
CA GLN A 544 10.68 46.40 12.52
C GLN A 544 11.75 46.66 13.57
N LYS A 545 11.34 46.85 14.83
CA LYS A 545 12.26 46.97 15.98
C LYS A 545 13.16 45.74 16.22
N GLN A 546 12.76 44.58 15.70
CA GLN A 546 13.55 43.36 15.73
C GLN A 546 14.55 43.31 14.57
N MET A 547 14.23 43.96 13.45
CA MET A 547 15.05 43.96 12.25
C MET A 547 16.16 45.01 12.33
N ARG A 548 17.24 44.81 11.54
CA ARG A 548 18.33 45.77 11.38
C ARG A 548 18.77 45.84 9.93
N VAL A 549 19.10 47.02 9.44
CA VAL A 549 19.87 47.13 8.19
C VAL A 549 21.32 46.83 8.52
N VAL A 550 21.93 45.96 7.72
CA VAL A 550 23.24 45.40 8.05
C VAL A 550 24.25 45.43 6.93
N GLU A 551 23.79 45.77 5.74
CA GLU A 551 24.59 46.09 4.56
C GLU A 551 23.72 46.93 3.64
N VAL A 552 24.31 47.96 3.04
CA VAL A 552 23.71 48.76 1.97
C VAL A 552 24.85 49.15 1.04
N ASP A 553 24.62 49.14 -0.27
CA ASP A 553 25.67 49.52 -1.23
C ASP A 553 25.91 51.03 -1.28
N SER A 554 24.84 51.81 -1.13
CA SER A 554 24.87 53.27 -1.21
C SER A 554 23.75 53.89 -0.35
N GLU A 555 24.07 55.00 0.33
CA GLU A 555 23.09 55.81 1.06
C GLU A 555 23.47 57.29 1.00
N GLU A 556 22.45 58.15 0.95
CA GLU A 556 22.60 59.60 1.00
C GLU A 556 22.57 60.09 2.45
N THR A 557 23.59 60.85 2.87
CA THR A 557 23.66 61.40 4.23
C THR A 557 24.10 62.87 4.27
N VAL A 558 24.35 63.50 3.11
CA VAL A 558 24.89 64.86 2.99
C VAL A 558 23.80 65.82 2.50
N GLY A 559 23.15 65.49 1.38
CA GLY A 559 22.10 66.31 0.77
C GLY A 559 20.75 66.17 1.46
N GLU A 560 20.46 65.01 2.05
CA GLU A 560 19.27 64.73 2.85
C GLU A 560 19.52 63.56 3.83
N ASP A 561 18.54 63.25 4.67
CA ASP A 561 18.55 62.05 5.50
C ASP A 561 18.01 60.85 4.71
N GLY A 562 18.84 60.29 3.83
CA GLY A 562 18.55 59.11 3.01
C GLY A 562 19.10 57.81 3.58
N ARG A 563 19.32 57.74 4.89
CA ARG A 563 19.96 56.59 5.55
C ARG A 563 19.18 55.31 5.33
N ALA A 564 19.90 54.21 5.17
CA ALA A 564 19.29 52.91 4.96
C ALA A 564 18.39 52.49 6.14
N ALA A 565 18.72 52.90 7.37
CA ALA A 565 17.94 52.61 8.58
C ALA A 565 16.48 53.14 8.53
N ASN A 566 16.20 54.16 7.70
CA ASN A 566 14.87 54.75 7.57
C ASN A 566 13.83 53.74 7.06
N VAL A 567 14.24 52.65 6.40
CA VAL A 567 13.29 51.63 5.93
C VAL A 567 12.62 50.81 7.05
N LEU A 568 13.09 50.94 8.31
CA LEU A 568 12.64 50.18 9.48
C LEU A 568 12.17 51.06 10.65
N ASP A 569 11.84 52.33 10.41
CA ASP A 569 11.46 53.27 11.47
C ASP A 569 9.93 53.41 11.65
N GLY A 570 9.14 52.84 10.73
CA GLY A 570 7.68 52.85 10.77
C GLY A 570 7.07 54.18 10.31
N ASN A 571 7.85 55.06 9.69
CA ASN A 571 7.46 56.39 9.28
C ASN A 571 7.50 56.52 7.74
N PRO A 572 6.36 56.51 7.05
CA PRO A 572 6.32 56.59 5.59
C PRO A 572 6.80 57.94 5.01
N ALA A 573 7.11 58.93 5.86
CA ALA A 573 7.67 60.21 5.45
C ALA A 573 9.20 60.20 5.31
N THR A 574 9.90 59.31 5.99
CA THR A 574 11.34 59.06 5.86
C THR A 574 11.58 57.97 4.82
N PHE A 575 12.80 57.90 4.26
CA PHE A 575 13.15 56.91 3.26
C PHE A 575 14.65 56.69 3.19
N TRP A 576 15.05 55.48 2.80
CA TRP A 576 16.37 55.24 2.22
C TRP A 576 16.44 55.89 0.85
N HIS A 577 17.58 56.49 0.53
CA HIS A 577 17.93 56.99 -0.79
C HIS A 577 19.39 56.66 -1.08
N THR A 578 19.69 56.11 -2.24
CA THR A 578 21.09 55.94 -2.66
C THR A 578 21.73 57.29 -2.94
N ARG A 579 23.04 57.39 -2.78
CA ARG A 579 23.77 58.67 -2.84
C ARG A 579 23.50 59.43 -4.15
N TRP A 580 23.17 60.71 -4.02
CA TRP A 580 22.96 61.62 -5.14
C TRP A 580 23.72 62.94 -4.99
N SER A 581 24.07 63.33 -3.76
CA SER A 581 24.83 64.53 -3.47
C SER A 581 26.33 64.29 -3.66
N GLY A 582 26.94 65.06 -4.55
CA GLY A 582 28.35 64.94 -4.90
C GLY A 582 28.69 63.73 -5.79
N GLY A 583 27.70 63.10 -6.41
CA GLY A 583 27.84 61.95 -7.31
C GLY A 583 26.61 61.03 -7.26
N ALA A 584 26.45 60.17 -8.27
CA ALA A 584 25.40 59.17 -8.31
C ALA A 584 26.03 57.79 -8.52
N ASP A 585 25.89 56.91 -7.54
CA ASP A 585 26.35 55.52 -7.66
C ASP A 585 25.45 54.79 -8.66
N PRO A 586 25.99 53.95 -9.57
CA PRO A 586 25.19 53.29 -10.58
C PRO A 586 24.44 52.06 -10.04
N LEU A 587 23.25 51.80 -10.57
CA LEU A 587 22.53 50.53 -10.40
C LEU A 587 23.39 49.33 -10.87
N PRO A 588 23.14 48.11 -10.34
CA PRO A 588 22.11 47.76 -9.36
C PRO A 588 22.47 48.19 -7.93
N HIS A 589 21.46 48.53 -7.14
CA HIS A 589 21.60 48.89 -5.73
C HIS A 589 21.05 47.80 -4.83
N HIS A 590 21.53 47.67 -3.60
CA HIS A 590 21.01 46.68 -2.67
C HIS A 590 21.00 47.12 -1.22
N ILE A 591 20.06 46.56 -0.48
CA ILE A 591 19.96 46.67 0.97
C ILE A 591 19.75 45.28 1.57
N VAL A 592 20.43 45.01 2.69
CA VAL A 592 20.33 43.75 3.43
C VAL A 592 19.76 44.01 4.81
N LEU A 593 18.70 43.27 5.13
CA LEU A 593 18.05 43.26 6.43
C LEU A 593 18.49 42.00 7.19
N ASP A 594 18.90 42.15 8.45
CA ASP A 594 18.90 41.09 9.46
C ASP A 594 17.51 41.09 10.11
N LEU A 595 16.83 39.94 10.06
CA LEU A 595 15.48 39.77 10.58
C LEU A 595 15.46 39.57 12.11
N GLY A 596 16.64 39.56 12.74
CA GLY A 596 16.85 39.40 14.17
C GLY A 596 16.87 37.94 14.64
N GLU A 597 16.14 37.08 13.93
CA GLU A 597 16.12 35.63 14.13
C GLU A 597 15.98 34.93 12.78
N GLU A 598 16.30 33.64 12.74
CA GLU A 598 15.98 32.80 11.59
C GLU A 598 14.47 32.50 11.60
N LEU A 599 13.79 32.81 10.50
CA LEU A 599 12.34 32.67 10.36
C LEU A 599 11.96 32.26 8.94
N GLU A 600 10.70 31.87 8.76
CA GLU A 600 10.14 31.57 7.43
C GLU A 600 9.57 32.83 6.80
N ALA A 601 10.33 33.46 5.90
CA ALA A 601 9.93 34.70 5.25
C ALA A 601 8.85 34.44 4.19
N THR A 602 7.68 35.02 4.39
CA THR A 602 6.50 34.84 3.52
C THR A 602 6.34 35.94 2.49
N GLY A 603 6.96 37.11 2.70
CA GLY A 603 6.83 38.24 1.79
C GLY A 603 7.72 39.43 2.17
N LEU A 604 7.99 40.28 1.17
CA LEU A 604 8.59 41.58 1.35
C LEU A 604 7.60 42.63 0.88
N ARG A 605 7.20 43.53 1.77
CA ARG A 605 6.38 44.68 1.44
C ARG A 605 7.29 45.89 1.28
N TYR A 606 7.22 46.48 0.10
CA TYR A 606 7.96 47.67 -0.30
C TYR A 606 6.98 48.83 -0.37
N LEU A 607 7.16 49.82 0.51
CA LEU A 607 6.50 51.10 0.40
C LEU A 607 7.39 52.06 -0.39
N PRO A 608 6.98 52.48 -1.59
CA PRO A 608 7.75 53.44 -2.38
C PRO A 608 7.78 54.82 -1.70
N ARG A 609 8.81 55.62 -1.97
CA ARG A 609 8.84 57.04 -1.58
C ARG A 609 7.56 57.75 -2.04
N HIS A 610 6.83 58.36 -1.10
CA HIS A 610 5.53 58.98 -1.39
C HIS A 610 5.68 60.29 -2.18
N GLN A 611 6.68 61.10 -1.84
CA GLN A 611 6.79 62.49 -2.28
C GLN A 611 7.32 62.63 -3.71
N SER A 612 8.01 61.62 -4.25
CA SER A 612 8.62 61.65 -5.58
C SER A 612 8.72 60.26 -6.20
N ALA A 613 8.65 60.18 -7.53
CA ALA A 613 8.94 58.97 -8.29
C ALA A 613 10.45 58.72 -8.49
N ASN A 614 11.29 59.73 -8.22
CA ASN A 614 12.74 59.62 -8.35
C ASN A 614 13.28 58.53 -7.42
N GLY A 615 13.98 57.55 -8.00
CA GLY A 615 14.53 56.40 -7.30
C GLY A 615 13.53 55.31 -6.92
N ARG A 616 12.26 55.35 -7.36
CA ARG A 616 11.35 54.22 -7.12
C ARG A 616 11.83 53.00 -7.90
N ILE A 617 12.02 51.90 -7.18
CA ILE A 617 12.45 50.63 -7.77
C ILE A 617 11.47 50.22 -8.88
N ALA A 618 12.01 49.92 -10.06
CA ALA A 618 11.27 49.37 -11.18
C ALA A 618 11.50 47.87 -11.26
N GLY A 619 12.71 47.42 -11.59
CA GLY A 619 13.10 46.01 -11.56
C GLY A 619 13.75 45.63 -10.23
N TYR A 620 13.50 44.42 -9.75
CA TYR A 620 14.10 43.94 -8.51
C TYR A 620 14.54 42.47 -8.57
N GLU A 621 15.44 42.09 -7.67
CA GLU A 621 15.68 40.73 -7.23
C GLU A 621 15.57 40.66 -5.70
N VAL A 622 15.06 39.55 -5.17
CA VAL A 622 15.10 39.28 -3.73
C VAL A 622 15.92 38.03 -3.48
N TRP A 623 16.84 38.13 -2.53
CA TRP A 623 17.71 37.04 -2.10
C TRP A 623 17.58 36.85 -0.59
N VAL A 624 17.83 35.64 -0.12
CA VAL A 624 17.83 35.31 1.31
C VAL A 624 19.07 34.52 1.70
N SER A 625 19.39 34.54 3.00
CA SER A 625 20.48 33.79 3.60
C SER A 625 20.20 33.51 5.08
N THR A 626 20.73 32.42 5.62
CA THR A 626 20.75 32.13 7.06
C THR A 626 22.05 32.58 7.74
N ASP A 627 23.13 32.77 6.96
CA ASP A 627 24.49 32.99 7.47
C ASP A 627 25.23 34.22 6.88
N ARG A 628 24.61 34.96 5.94
CA ARG A 628 25.15 36.07 5.11
C ARG A 628 26.21 35.71 4.07
N THR A 629 26.67 34.48 4.01
CA THR A 629 27.70 34.06 3.09
C THR A 629 27.11 33.32 1.89
N ALA A 630 26.21 32.37 2.15
CA ALA A 630 25.47 31.65 1.13
C ALA A 630 24.16 32.40 0.82
N TRP A 631 24.02 32.88 -0.41
CA TRP A 631 22.84 33.62 -0.86
C TRP A 631 22.03 32.81 -1.88
N THR A 632 20.72 32.77 -1.68
CA THR A 632 19.76 32.14 -2.60
C THR A 632 18.86 33.21 -3.19
N LYS A 633 18.81 33.31 -4.53
CA LYS A 633 17.84 34.19 -5.22
C LYS A 633 16.47 33.55 -5.12
N VAL A 634 15.52 34.25 -4.49
CA VAL A 634 14.14 33.78 -4.30
C VAL A 634 13.28 34.17 -5.49
N THR A 635 13.38 35.41 -5.96
CA THR A 635 12.53 35.91 -7.04
C THR A 635 13.10 37.16 -7.71
N THR A 636 12.58 37.49 -8.89
CA THR A 636 12.79 38.75 -9.60
C THR A 636 11.45 39.22 -10.18
N GLY A 637 11.30 40.51 -10.39
CA GLY A 637 10.09 41.05 -11.00
C GLY A 637 10.18 42.55 -11.19
N THR A 638 9.01 43.16 -11.39
CA THR A 638 8.88 44.60 -11.50
C THR A 638 7.84 45.14 -10.51
N PHE A 639 8.08 46.36 -10.03
CA PHE A 639 7.13 47.15 -9.26
C PHE A 639 6.45 48.18 -10.17
N ALA A 640 5.17 48.42 -9.93
CA ALA A 640 4.46 49.54 -10.55
C ALA A 640 4.98 50.87 -10.00
N ASN A 641 4.97 51.91 -10.83
CA ASN A 641 5.27 53.27 -10.37
C ASN A 641 4.05 53.86 -9.64
N THR A 642 3.94 53.56 -8.35
CA THR A 642 2.84 54.00 -7.48
C THR A 642 3.39 54.42 -6.11
N THR A 643 2.55 55.05 -5.29
CA THR A 643 2.80 55.32 -3.86
C THR A 643 2.18 54.26 -2.95
N VAL A 644 1.42 53.32 -3.51
CA VAL A 644 0.79 52.23 -2.75
C VAL A 644 1.84 51.19 -2.39
N GLU A 645 1.76 50.62 -1.19
CA GLU A 645 2.61 49.50 -0.75
C GLU A 645 2.46 48.30 -1.70
N GLN A 646 3.59 47.73 -2.11
CA GLN A 646 3.64 46.60 -3.02
C GLN A 646 4.23 45.38 -2.31
N THR A 647 3.59 44.23 -2.47
CA THR A 647 4.00 43.00 -1.79
C THR A 647 4.61 42.00 -2.77
N ILE A 648 5.84 41.58 -2.49
CA ILE A 648 6.50 40.42 -3.09
C ILE A 648 6.19 39.20 -2.24
N THR A 649 5.82 38.08 -2.86
CA THR A 649 5.61 36.81 -2.17
C THR A 649 6.93 36.01 -2.13
N LEU A 650 7.28 35.47 -0.96
CA LEU A 650 8.51 34.70 -0.73
C LEU A 650 8.26 33.24 -0.32
N ASN A 651 6.98 32.81 -0.28
CA ASN A 651 6.57 31.41 -0.09
C ASN A 651 7.09 30.69 1.16
N GLY A 652 7.46 31.43 2.23
CA GLY A 652 7.96 30.82 3.46
C GLY A 652 9.37 30.27 3.26
N THR A 653 10.28 31.11 2.75
CA THR A 653 11.69 30.71 2.59
C THR A 653 12.46 30.96 3.89
N PRO A 654 13.24 29.99 4.39
CA PRO A 654 14.08 30.19 5.57
C PRO A 654 15.05 31.36 5.37
N ALA A 655 15.01 32.32 6.27
CA ALA A 655 15.85 33.51 6.19
C ALA A 655 16.13 34.04 7.60
N ARG A 656 17.41 34.34 7.85
CA ARG A 656 17.80 35.33 8.87
C ARG A 656 18.13 36.67 8.23
N TYR A 657 18.56 36.64 6.96
CA TYR A 657 18.93 37.80 6.18
C TYR A 657 18.14 37.84 4.88
N LEU A 658 17.66 39.03 4.52
CA LEU A 658 16.97 39.30 3.25
C LEU A 658 17.69 40.44 2.54
N LYS A 659 18.01 40.24 1.26
CA LYS A 659 18.65 41.23 0.38
C LYS A 659 17.69 41.60 -0.74
N LEU A 660 17.30 42.87 -0.80
CA LEU A 660 16.58 43.45 -1.94
C LEU A 660 17.59 44.11 -2.85
N VAL A 661 17.64 43.69 -4.11
CA VAL A 661 18.45 44.30 -5.16
C VAL A 661 17.52 45.05 -6.11
N ALA A 662 17.68 46.36 -6.24
CA ALA A 662 17.05 47.15 -7.28
C ALA A 662 17.88 47.06 -8.56
N THR A 663 17.33 46.44 -9.60
CA THR A 663 18.01 46.26 -10.89
C THR A 663 17.72 47.37 -11.88
N SER A 664 16.60 48.08 -11.70
CA SER A 664 16.27 49.29 -12.45
C SER A 664 15.38 50.22 -11.63
N SER A 665 15.30 51.48 -12.04
CA SER A 665 14.48 52.52 -11.39
C SER A 665 13.54 53.17 -12.41
N HIS A 666 12.37 53.61 -11.93
CA HIS A 666 11.40 54.35 -12.74
C HIS A 666 11.89 55.76 -13.10
N ALA A 667 12.79 56.33 -12.30
CA ALA A 667 13.34 57.66 -12.55
C ALA A 667 14.73 57.82 -11.91
N GLY A 668 15.70 58.22 -12.72
CA GLY A 668 17.09 58.41 -12.30
C GLY A 668 17.83 57.09 -12.01
N PRO A 669 19.16 57.14 -11.82
CA PRO A 669 19.97 55.98 -11.45
C PRO A 669 19.83 55.57 -9.97
N TYR A 670 18.89 56.17 -9.23
CA TYR A 670 18.80 56.03 -7.78
C TYR A 670 17.88 54.89 -7.34
N THR A 671 17.95 54.53 -6.06
CA THR A 671 16.98 53.66 -5.39
C THR A 671 16.50 54.29 -4.09
N THR A 672 15.20 54.18 -3.84
CA THR A 672 14.52 54.67 -2.64
C THR A 672 13.53 53.65 -2.12
N ALA A 673 13.37 53.60 -0.80
CA ALA A 673 12.30 52.88 -0.13
C ALA A 673 11.90 53.66 1.12
N ALA A 674 10.61 53.91 1.30
CA ALA A 674 10.10 54.52 2.52
C ALA A 674 10.09 53.49 3.64
N GLU A 675 9.46 52.34 3.41
CA GLU A 675 9.36 51.27 4.39
C GLU A 675 9.63 49.92 3.72
N LEU A 676 10.34 49.05 4.45
CA LEU A 676 10.43 47.64 4.15
C LEU A 676 9.86 46.85 5.33
N ASN A 677 8.80 46.09 5.05
CA ASN A 677 8.23 45.16 6.01
C ASN A 677 8.41 43.74 5.50
N VAL A 678 8.95 42.87 6.34
CA VAL A 678 9.03 41.44 6.05
C VAL A 678 7.86 40.78 6.73
N THR A 679 7.15 39.94 5.99
CA THR A 679 6.15 39.07 6.60
C THR A 679 6.76 37.70 6.91
N ARG A 680 6.34 37.10 8.02
CA ARG A 680 6.74 35.76 8.45
C ARG A 680 5.53 34.85 8.65
N ALA A 681 5.76 33.54 8.53
CA ALA A 681 4.82 32.55 9.03
C ALA A 681 4.70 32.65 10.55
N VAL A 682 3.48 32.58 11.08
CA VAL A 682 3.23 32.40 12.52
C VAL A 682 3.21 30.89 12.75
N ARG A 683 4.31 30.32 13.23
CA ARG A 683 4.39 28.89 13.60
C ARG A 683 3.67 28.62 14.91
#